data_AF-A0A366S4R8-F1
#
_entry.id   AF-A0A366S4R8-F1
#
_cell.length_a   1.000
_cell.length_b   1.000
_cell.length_c   1.000
_cell.angle_alpha   90.00
_cell.angle_beta   90.00
_cell.angle_gamma   90.00
#
_symmetry.space_group_name_H-M   'P 1'
#
loop_
_entity.id
_entity.type
_entity.pdbx_description
1 polymer ?
#
loop_
_entity_poly.entity_id
_entity_poly.type
_entity_poly.pdbx_seq_one_letter_code
_entity_poly.pdbx_strand_id
1 'polypeptide(L)'
;MFPHFLALLPLVAGVFAKTHVHDDTFTPDYVLEATLDDIKINCKTRSSVTFNGTFPGPTLYLKEEQTTWIRVYNHIPDNNVTVHWHGLSQRAAPFSDGTPLVSQWPIPEGHFFDYEIRPERGDAGSYFYHSHVGFQIVTAHGILIVEDADEPQYEYDGDVALIVADNYAAEDGVIEEGLLADPFKWSGEPQAITIQGNSGNKSFWEADDKSCMPHVIDVDPGKVYRLRVISATALSMIKLGIDDHTNLTVIEADGSYTKPAHIDHVQVSSGQRFSYLMITKPAKEVCQGDRSQFWIRYESRDRPQMISGYALLKYNCDEYQDLPKTLPEKSPVMLSNDTSDYLEYALEGLSEKNNAAFPKLSDVTRTVTIQINQIMETGAYENGTLNGTVAWAQNGLPWKESVQAEHHQVPYLIQIYENGKTPNYTAALEHGGFDPVTKAFPAKIGEVLDIVWQNNNGPTGGWDFHPMHVHGYHIYDLGSGNGTYNATSNEEHFTNFTPVLRDTTNLYRYAVKGVPHHTAGWRAWRIRVTEENVGAWMMHCHVAQHQVMGMATVWVFGNEEDIKMKFPAVPYTKGYLDYGGIHVSTENFFVVASEPFLDGAEFEIPGVGADSFDWKYPGTQFPVDGRLEHANRFIEEVATNATSWSNMTVGTCMEIYNDPYQALRKHRNVVMVVQEPGNPSTKGWRTSEVRSDLPSSNRSETVNPLFLMKRLSPTDDYIQWNEAGVGVGKPFTEEDRIASKLRLDVNTSIVKTNFTSGPEELEALYCLAEPIQESCGVRVSNVALLVSWIFTALKALVCLAVVIKCRHDNLLVTPGEAIDSFISAPDASTAGMCWAGAPGDQVEKGKRRDAGAREWRGEARKLGCAVPRGLWISSYLLFAVFLGIGVGLLAEGSRTQPVTKSTFGPTSQTLGHNLNAGPERSDDMGDIHRALFANLPHLVLALSYFAYNNIMTRMLSERELSEFGRRFVPLRVSAPRGSQQGTHRLQLPYIWSIPLIAMSGILHWLLSNCLFPKVNIGYQAYPPYEEGLWSGRGLGFSTLAVLITLVICLCAILIPIFIGRTKLSKDMVVFAGNSVVLSAACHVMRLQTEKQEGDVDTALIQRGQARNSDIAARKLKWGVVVPYQGVRPGHLAFGVVEQYLGPPQDTHYYAGEHH
;
A
#
# COMPACT_ATOMS: atom_id res chain seq x y z
N MET A 1 9.85 -9.50 36.39
CA MET A 1 8.94 -8.93 35.37
C MET A 1 9.73 -8.00 34.45
N PHE A 2 10.83 -8.48 33.84
CA PHE A 2 11.79 -7.62 33.12
C PHE A 2 12.70 -8.27 32.05
N PRO A 3 12.38 -9.42 31.41
CA PRO A 3 13.14 -9.81 30.21
C PRO A 3 12.27 -10.26 29.03
N HIS A 4 11.25 -9.50 28.63
CA HIS A 4 10.43 -9.79 27.43
C HIS A 4 10.46 -8.66 26.38
N PHE A 5 11.28 -7.63 26.59
CA PHE A 5 11.37 -6.48 25.68
C PHE A 5 12.24 -6.73 24.42
N LEU A 6 13.02 -7.82 24.36
CA LEU A 6 13.89 -8.12 23.22
C LEU A 6 13.21 -8.88 22.07
N ALA A 7 12.00 -9.40 22.26
CA ALA A 7 11.24 -10.07 21.20
C ALA A 7 10.48 -9.09 20.27
N LEU A 8 10.57 -7.77 20.52
CA LEU A 8 9.92 -6.71 19.74
C LEU A 8 10.77 -6.18 18.58
N LEU A 9 12.05 -6.52 18.50
CA LEU A 9 12.97 -5.98 17.48
C LEU A 9 12.64 -6.37 16.03
N PRO A 10 12.16 -7.59 15.70
CA PRO A 10 11.70 -7.90 14.35
C PRO A 10 10.38 -7.23 13.98
N LEU A 11 9.54 -6.90 14.98
CA LEU A 11 8.24 -6.22 14.82
C LEU A 11 8.39 -4.74 14.49
N VAL A 12 9.49 -4.11 14.94
CA VAL A 12 9.79 -2.71 14.62
C VAL A 12 10.17 -2.54 13.14
N ALA A 13 10.83 -3.53 12.52
CA ALA A 13 11.16 -3.48 11.09
C ALA A 13 9.91 -3.53 10.18
N GLY A 14 8.90 -4.31 10.54
CA GLY A 14 7.60 -4.32 9.84
C GLY A 14 6.74 -3.07 10.06
N VAL A 15 6.97 -2.34 11.17
CA VAL A 15 6.30 -1.05 11.49
C VAL A 15 6.90 0.11 10.68
N PHE A 16 8.07 -0.08 10.06
CA PHE A 16 8.74 0.93 9.22
C PHE A 16 8.58 0.71 7.71
N ALA A 17 7.84 -0.32 7.28
CA ALA A 17 7.41 -0.40 5.88
C ALA A 17 6.40 0.74 5.62
N LYS A 18 6.89 1.86 5.11
CA LYS A 18 6.09 2.96 4.58
C LYS A 18 5.47 2.49 3.28
N THR A 19 4.14 2.36 3.24
CA THR A 19 3.43 2.48 1.96
C THR A 19 3.50 3.95 1.56
N HIS A 20 4.20 4.25 0.47
CA HIS A 20 4.18 5.57 -0.13
C HIS A 20 2.88 5.69 -0.94
N VAL A 21 2.08 6.72 -0.65
CA VAL A 21 0.93 7.09 -1.49
C VAL A 21 1.46 8.13 -2.45
N HIS A 22 1.26 7.89 -3.75
CA HIS A 22 1.74 8.74 -4.84
C HIS A 22 0.77 9.90 -5.05
N ASP A 23 0.65 10.76 -4.05
CA ASP A 23 -0.09 12.02 -4.13
C ASP A 23 0.86 13.20 -4.38
N ASP A 24 0.35 14.43 -4.32
CA ASP A 24 1.14 15.65 -4.57
C ASP A 24 2.27 15.89 -3.55
N THR A 25 2.27 15.15 -2.43
CA THR A 25 3.34 15.17 -1.42
C THR A 25 4.41 14.11 -1.66
N PHE A 26 4.17 13.16 -2.57
CA PHE A 26 5.15 12.16 -2.95
C PHE A 26 6.29 12.78 -3.73
N THR A 27 7.50 12.64 -3.20
CA THR A 27 8.73 13.03 -3.89
C THR A 27 9.41 11.75 -4.40
N PRO A 28 9.51 11.55 -5.72
CA PRO A 28 10.26 10.44 -6.30
C PRO A 28 11.76 10.62 -6.05
N ASP A 29 12.52 9.53 -6.10
CA ASP A 29 13.98 9.57 -5.97
C ASP A 29 14.65 10.23 -7.19
N TYR A 30 14.06 10.02 -8.38
CA TYR A 30 14.45 10.67 -9.64
C TYR A 30 13.24 11.25 -10.38
N VAL A 31 13.48 12.33 -11.11
CA VAL A 31 12.51 12.92 -12.05
C VAL A 31 13.13 12.96 -13.44
N LEU A 32 12.41 12.41 -14.42
CA LEU A 32 12.72 12.51 -15.84
C LEU A 32 11.61 13.29 -16.53
N GLU A 33 11.96 14.40 -17.17
CA GLU A 33 11.07 15.20 -17.99
C GLU A 33 11.33 14.86 -19.46
N ALA A 34 10.36 14.23 -20.11
CA ALA A 34 10.40 13.96 -21.53
C ALA A 34 9.96 15.21 -22.30
N THR A 35 10.86 15.78 -23.07
CA THR A 35 10.65 17.05 -23.80
C THR A 35 11.08 16.92 -25.25
N LEU A 36 10.47 17.70 -26.14
CA LEU A 36 10.92 17.85 -27.52
C LEU A 36 11.93 19.02 -27.59
N ASP A 37 13.20 18.72 -27.85
CA ASP A 37 14.29 19.70 -27.79
C ASP A 37 15.10 19.78 -29.08
N ASP A 38 15.57 20.98 -29.42
CA ASP A 38 16.56 21.21 -30.47
C ASP A 38 17.97 20.89 -29.95
N ILE A 39 18.41 19.65 -30.16
CA ILE A 39 19.72 19.18 -29.74
C ILE A 39 20.73 19.19 -30.89
N LYS A 40 22.01 19.41 -30.56
CA LYS A 40 23.11 19.27 -31.51
C LYS A 40 23.73 17.89 -31.40
N ILE A 41 23.68 17.13 -32.48
CA ILE A 41 24.37 15.84 -32.62
C ILE A 41 25.16 15.89 -33.93
N ASN A 42 26.41 15.41 -33.89
CA ASN A 42 27.26 15.39 -35.09
C ASN A 42 27.39 16.78 -35.77
N CYS A 43 27.52 17.84 -34.96
CA CYS A 43 27.61 19.24 -35.41
C CYS A 43 26.41 19.75 -36.22
N LYS A 44 25.25 19.09 -36.10
CA LYS A 44 23.98 19.51 -36.71
C LYS A 44 22.89 19.56 -35.65
N THR A 45 21.99 20.52 -35.77
CA THR A 45 20.81 20.61 -34.92
C THR A 45 19.71 19.70 -35.46
N ARG A 46 19.02 18.99 -34.56
CA ARG A 46 17.86 18.13 -34.81
C ARG A 46 16.87 18.31 -33.67
N SER A 47 15.58 18.45 -33.99
CA SER A 47 14.51 18.39 -32.98
C SER A 47 14.24 16.93 -32.64
N SER A 48 14.33 16.55 -31.37
CA SER A 48 14.13 15.16 -30.92
C SER A 48 13.70 15.09 -29.47
N VAL A 49 13.09 13.96 -29.10
CA VAL A 49 12.67 13.71 -27.71
C VAL A 49 13.90 13.46 -26.85
N THR A 50 14.00 14.12 -25.71
CA THR A 50 15.08 13.91 -24.74
C THR A 50 14.55 13.74 -23.33
N PHE A 51 15.40 13.24 -22.42
CA PHE A 51 15.13 13.26 -21.00
C PHE A 51 15.95 14.37 -20.34
N ASN A 52 15.26 15.26 -19.62
CA ASN A 52 15.82 16.44 -18.94
C ASN A 52 16.60 17.38 -19.87
N GLY A 53 16.19 17.51 -21.14
CA GLY A 53 16.84 18.41 -22.10
C GLY A 53 18.26 17.99 -22.51
N THR A 54 18.64 16.72 -22.29
CA THR A 54 20.01 16.23 -22.49
C THR A 54 20.08 15.01 -23.40
N PHE A 55 21.15 14.93 -24.19
CA PHE A 55 21.50 13.77 -24.99
C PHE A 55 22.99 13.41 -24.80
N PRO A 56 23.30 12.18 -24.37
CA PRO A 56 22.39 11.20 -23.78
C PRO A 56 21.68 11.74 -22.53
N GLY A 57 20.60 11.09 -22.12
CA GLY A 57 19.89 11.38 -20.88
C GLY A 57 20.76 11.16 -19.63
N PRO A 58 20.32 11.67 -18.46
CA PRO A 58 21.08 11.59 -17.22
C PRO A 58 21.42 10.14 -16.81
N THR A 59 22.60 9.90 -16.24
CA THR A 59 22.91 8.58 -15.68
C THR A 59 22.18 8.37 -14.36
N LEU A 60 21.53 7.22 -14.22
CA LEU A 60 20.81 6.83 -13.01
C LEU A 60 21.59 5.76 -12.26
N TYR A 61 21.64 5.89 -10.93
CA TYR A 61 22.27 4.92 -10.04
C TYR A 61 21.22 4.33 -9.11
N LEU A 62 21.06 3.01 -9.19
CA LEU A 62 20.18 2.22 -8.33
C LEU A 62 21.03 1.30 -7.44
N LYS A 63 20.42 0.79 -6.37
CA LYS A 63 21.05 -0.19 -5.47
C LYS A 63 20.20 -1.43 -5.37
N GLU A 64 20.85 -2.59 -5.31
CA GLU A 64 20.18 -3.85 -5.02
C GLU A 64 19.41 -3.78 -3.69
N GLU A 65 18.27 -4.46 -3.62
CA GLU A 65 17.37 -4.53 -2.47
C GLU A 65 16.77 -3.18 -2.03
N GLN A 66 16.92 -2.12 -2.83
CA GLN A 66 16.32 -0.81 -2.59
C GLN A 66 15.28 -0.51 -3.67
N THR A 67 14.06 -0.16 -3.23
CA THR A 67 13.06 0.40 -4.13
C THR A 67 13.44 1.83 -4.44
N THR A 68 13.56 2.14 -5.71
CA THR A 68 13.73 3.49 -6.26
C THR A 68 12.50 3.86 -7.05
N TRP A 69 11.95 5.03 -6.79
CA TRP A 69 10.82 5.57 -7.51
C TRP A 69 11.28 6.63 -8.50
N ILE A 70 10.85 6.49 -9.75
CA ILE A 70 11.22 7.40 -10.83
C ILE A 70 9.97 7.97 -11.46
N ARG A 71 9.76 9.28 -11.33
CA ARG A 71 8.66 9.97 -11.99
C ARG A 71 9.07 10.38 -13.39
N VAL A 72 8.29 9.98 -14.39
CA VAL A 72 8.48 10.43 -15.77
C VAL A 72 7.33 11.36 -16.14
N TYR A 73 7.62 12.63 -16.39
CA TYR A 73 6.67 13.58 -16.95
C TYR A 73 6.73 13.56 -18.48
N ASN A 74 5.57 13.63 -19.13
CA ASN A 74 5.49 13.84 -20.56
C ASN A 74 5.14 15.30 -20.87
N HIS A 75 6.09 16.03 -21.44
CA HIS A 75 5.93 17.39 -21.96
C HIS A 75 6.12 17.46 -23.47
N ILE A 76 6.04 16.31 -24.17
CA ILE A 76 6.13 16.24 -25.63
C ILE A 76 4.76 16.61 -26.21
N PRO A 77 4.66 17.65 -27.05
CA PRO A 77 3.39 18.02 -27.67
C PRO A 77 2.85 16.91 -28.57
N ASP A 78 1.55 16.61 -28.44
CA ASP A 78 0.79 15.66 -29.26
C ASP A 78 1.42 14.25 -29.36
N ASN A 79 2.29 13.86 -28.42
CA ASN A 79 3.02 12.61 -28.49
C ASN A 79 3.07 11.89 -27.15
N ASN A 80 3.09 10.56 -27.21
CA ASN A 80 3.14 9.69 -26.05
C ASN A 80 4.59 9.33 -25.71
N VAL A 81 4.83 8.95 -24.45
CA VAL A 81 6.12 8.39 -24.02
C VAL A 81 5.91 7.28 -22.99
N THR A 82 6.83 6.33 -22.95
CA THR A 82 7.04 5.40 -21.83
C THR A 82 8.54 5.26 -21.62
N VAL A 83 8.98 4.79 -20.46
CA VAL A 83 10.39 4.48 -20.22
C VAL A 83 10.55 3.02 -19.89
N HIS A 84 11.30 2.29 -20.73
CA HIS A 84 11.72 0.93 -20.45
C HIS A 84 13.10 0.94 -19.76
N TRP A 85 13.22 0.14 -18.70
CA TRP A 85 14.45 -0.03 -17.94
C TRP A 85 15.18 -1.29 -18.42
N HIS A 86 15.83 -1.14 -19.57
CA HIS A 86 16.39 -2.23 -20.36
C HIS A 86 17.22 -3.20 -19.54
N GLY A 87 16.77 -4.45 -19.51
CA GLY A 87 17.43 -5.57 -18.84
C GLY A 87 17.10 -5.75 -17.36
N LEU A 88 16.36 -4.85 -16.72
CA LEU A 88 15.86 -5.10 -15.37
C LEU A 88 14.66 -6.04 -15.40
N SER A 89 14.64 -7.02 -14.50
CA SER A 89 13.62 -8.08 -14.54
C SER A 89 12.21 -7.67 -14.10
N GLN A 90 12.03 -6.44 -13.59
CA GLN A 90 10.75 -5.90 -13.11
C GLN A 90 9.96 -6.85 -12.18
N ARG A 91 10.68 -7.61 -11.36
CA ARG A 91 10.12 -8.65 -10.49
C ARG A 91 9.25 -8.07 -9.37
N ALA A 92 9.45 -6.80 -9.04
CA ALA A 92 8.70 -6.08 -8.01
C ALA A 92 7.41 -5.44 -8.55
N ALA A 93 7.45 -4.85 -9.75
CA ALA A 93 6.32 -4.11 -10.33
C ALA A 93 6.30 -4.24 -11.87
N PRO A 94 5.52 -5.16 -12.44
CA PRO A 94 5.50 -5.41 -13.89
C PRO A 94 4.88 -4.25 -14.67
N PHE A 95 4.04 -3.42 -14.04
CA PHE A 95 3.53 -2.18 -14.63
C PHE A 95 4.63 -1.14 -14.87
N SER A 96 5.79 -1.29 -14.21
CA SER A 96 6.95 -0.42 -14.39
C SER A 96 7.90 -0.89 -15.50
N ASP A 97 7.51 -1.89 -16.30
CA ASP A 97 8.33 -2.34 -17.43
C ASP A 97 8.43 -1.31 -18.55
N GLY A 98 7.45 -0.41 -18.73
CA GLY A 98 7.58 0.64 -19.75
C GLY A 98 7.11 0.26 -21.14
N THR A 99 6.55 -0.94 -21.34
CA THR A 99 6.16 -1.42 -22.67
C THR A 99 4.69 -1.07 -22.97
N PRO A 100 4.41 -0.18 -23.94
CA PRO A 100 3.05 0.21 -24.29
C PRO A 100 2.27 -1.00 -24.83
N LEU A 101 0.97 -1.06 -24.55
CA LEU A 101 0.06 -2.13 -24.99
C LEU A 101 0.39 -3.54 -24.47
N VAL A 102 1.43 -3.69 -23.63
CA VAL A 102 1.79 -4.94 -22.95
C VAL A 102 1.69 -4.78 -21.44
N SER A 103 2.56 -3.96 -20.87
CA SER A 103 2.68 -3.79 -19.42
C SER A 103 1.82 -2.63 -18.91
N GLN A 104 1.77 -1.53 -19.67
CA GLN A 104 1.10 -0.30 -19.25
C GLN A 104 0.50 0.46 -20.44
N TRP A 105 -0.34 1.43 -20.11
CA TRP A 105 -0.70 2.51 -21.03
C TRP A 105 0.48 3.46 -21.25
N PRO A 106 0.62 4.06 -22.44
CA PRO A 106 1.58 5.13 -22.64
C PRO A 106 1.21 6.37 -21.81
N ILE A 107 2.20 7.20 -21.46
CA ILE A 107 2.01 8.45 -20.74
C ILE A 107 1.61 9.53 -21.76
N PRO A 108 0.38 10.06 -21.71
CA PRO A 108 -0.04 11.12 -22.64
C PRO A 108 0.56 12.48 -22.26
N GLU A 109 0.56 13.42 -23.20
CA GLU A 109 1.02 14.79 -22.99
C GLU A 109 0.40 15.40 -21.72
N GLY A 110 1.20 16.08 -20.91
CA GLY A 110 0.77 16.76 -19.69
C GLY A 110 0.61 15.85 -18.47
N HIS A 111 0.90 14.56 -18.60
CA HIS A 111 0.75 13.57 -17.54
C HIS A 111 2.11 13.04 -17.06
N PHE A 112 2.08 12.26 -15.98
CA PHE A 112 3.24 11.56 -15.48
C PHE A 112 2.93 10.13 -15.08
N PHE A 113 3.98 9.31 -14.95
CA PHE A 113 3.91 7.97 -14.39
C PHE A 113 5.05 7.77 -13.40
N ASP A 114 4.74 7.15 -12.26
CA ASP A 114 5.73 6.80 -11.26
C ASP A 114 6.12 5.33 -11.42
N TYR A 115 7.37 5.10 -11.83
CA TYR A 115 7.96 3.78 -11.98
C TYR A 115 8.52 3.28 -10.65
N GLU A 116 8.10 2.11 -10.21
CA GLU A 116 8.66 1.39 -9.05
C GLU A 116 9.74 0.42 -9.53
N ILE A 117 10.99 0.68 -9.19
CA ILE A 117 12.10 -0.18 -9.58
C ILE A 117 12.81 -0.69 -8.34
N ARG A 118 12.89 -2.01 -8.20
CA ARG A 118 13.65 -2.65 -7.14
C ARG A 118 14.49 -3.79 -7.72
N PRO A 119 15.78 -3.55 -8.01
CA PRO A 119 16.71 -4.62 -8.33
C PRO A 119 16.87 -5.55 -7.12
N GLU A 120 16.94 -6.86 -7.35
CA GLU A 120 17.21 -7.84 -6.30
C GLU A 120 18.72 -8.06 -6.12
N ARG A 121 19.11 -8.71 -5.02
CA ARG A 121 20.48 -9.17 -4.85
C ARG A 121 20.87 -10.13 -5.99
N GLY A 122 21.93 -9.80 -6.70
CA GLY A 122 22.41 -10.47 -7.91
C GLY A 122 22.12 -9.71 -9.21
N ASP A 123 21.37 -8.61 -9.17
CA ASP A 123 21.06 -7.75 -10.32
C ASP A 123 22.05 -6.56 -10.46
N ALA A 124 23.12 -6.50 -9.67
CA ALA A 124 24.17 -5.49 -9.83
C ALA A 124 24.86 -5.62 -11.21
N GLY A 125 24.98 -4.48 -11.91
CA GLY A 125 25.61 -4.46 -13.22
C GLY A 125 25.28 -3.23 -14.06
N SER A 126 25.54 -3.36 -15.36
CA SER A 126 25.32 -2.29 -16.35
C SER A 126 23.99 -2.47 -17.08
N TYR A 127 23.20 -1.41 -17.10
CA TYR A 127 21.90 -1.31 -17.74
C TYR A 127 21.77 0.05 -18.43
N PHE A 128 20.62 0.28 -19.05
CA PHE A 128 20.25 1.59 -19.56
C PHE A 128 18.73 1.70 -19.54
N TYR A 129 18.23 2.92 -19.74
CA TYR A 129 16.81 3.16 -19.90
C TYR A 129 16.60 3.89 -21.22
N HIS A 130 15.46 3.67 -21.86
CA HIS A 130 15.11 4.33 -23.10
C HIS A 130 13.60 4.46 -23.30
N SER A 131 13.20 5.38 -24.16
CA SER A 131 11.81 5.43 -24.62
C SER A 131 11.45 4.17 -25.39
N HIS A 132 10.31 3.58 -25.07
CA HIS A 132 9.78 2.38 -25.75
C HIS A 132 8.55 2.73 -26.60
N VAL A 133 8.48 3.97 -27.11
CA VAL A 133 7.45 4.44 -28.03
C VAL A 133 8.08 4.83 -29.36
N GLY A 134 7.60 4.23 -30.44
CA GLY A 134 8.01 4.54 -31.81
C GLY A 134 9.52 4.47 -32.02
N PHE A 135 10.10 5.54 -32.58
CA PHE A 135 11.52 5.66 -32.90
C PHE A 135 12.28 6.57 -31.91
N GLN A 136 11.65 6.98 -30.80
CA GLN A 136 12.19 7.94 -29.83
C GLN A 136 13.49 7.46 -29.14
N ILE A 137 13.75 6.15 -29.10
CA ILE A 137 14.99 5.55 -28.56
C ILE A 137 16.27 6.18 -29.12
N VAL A 138 16.25 6.75 -30.33
CA VAL A 138 17.44 7.37 -30.96
C VAL A 138 18.07 8.45 -30.08
N THR A 139 17.26 9.19 -29.31
CA THR A 139 17.74 10.28 -28.44
C THR A 139 17.20 10.23 -27.02
N ALA A 140 16.04 9.62 -26.80
CA ALA A 140 15.45 9.43 -25.47
C ALA A 140 16.02 8.15 -24.83
N HIS A 141 17.28 8.18 -24.38
CA HIS A 141 17.93 7.09 -23.64
C HIS A 141 19.01 7.60 -22.68
N GLY A 142 19.32 6.85 -21.62
CA GLY A 142 20.40 7.17 -20.68
C GLY A 142 20.94 5.94 -19.96
N ILE A 143 22.10 6.08 -19.33
CA ILE A 143 22.78 4.95 -18.63
C ILE A 143 22.07 4.67 -17.31
N LEU A 144 21.95 3.39 -16.94
CA LEU A 144 21.48 2.95 -15.63
C LEU A 144 22.50 1.98 -15.03
N ILE A 145 22.98 2.26 -13.82
CA ILE A 145 23.93 1.41 -13.12
C ILE A 145 23.26 0.91 -11.85
N VAL A 146 23.24 -0.42 -11.67
CA VAL A 146 22.85 -1.03 -10.39
C VAL A 146 24.14 -1.35 -9.64
N GLU A 147 24.32 -0.72 -8.49
CA GLU A 147 25.49 -0.92 -7.62
C GLU A 147 25.36 -2.21 -6.82
N ASP A 148 26.47 -2.95 -6.67
CA ASP A 148 26.57 -4.11 -5.79
C ASP A 148 26.19 -3.75 -4.34
N ALA A 149 25.37 -4.58 -3.69
CA ALA A 149 25.11 -4.44 -2.25
C ALA A 149 26.34 -4.76 -1.38
N ASP A 150 27.25 -5.60 -1.91
CA ASP A 150 28.49 -6.04 -1.28
C ASP A 150 29.72 -5.49 -2.03
N GLU A 151 30.92 -5.96 -1.71
CA GLU A 151 32.13 -5.64 -2.47
C GLU A 151 32.00 -6.12 -3.94
N PRO A 152 32.51 -5.34 -4.92
CA PRO A 152 32.49 -5.73 -6.32
C PRO A 152 33.12 -7.11 -6.54
N GLN A 153 32.54 -7.90 -7.45
CA GLN A 153 33.03 -9.26 -7.76
C GLN A 153 34.45 -9.28 -8.38
N TYR A 154 34.89 -8.15 -8.93
CA TYR A 154 36.19 -7.97 -9.56
C TYR A 154 36.84 -6.68 -9.06
N GLU A 155 38.16 -6.70 -8.87
CA GLU A 155 38.93 -5.52 -8.48
C GLU A 155 39.27 -4.65 -9.69
N TYR A 156 39.05 -3.34 -9.55
CA TYR A 156 39.43 -2.31 -10.51
C TYR A 156 39.70 -0.99 -9.77
N ASP A 157 40.58 -0.17 -10.33
CA ASP A 157 40.95 1.16 -9.81
C ASP A 157 39.99 2.26 -10.28
N GLY A 158 39.29 2.06 -11.40
CA GLY A 158 38.34 3.02 -11.97
C GLY A 158 37.21 2.36 -12.76
N ASP A 159 36.07 3.04 -12.85
CA ASP A 159 34.86 2.56 -13.53
C ASP A 159 34.36 3.65 -14.50
N VAL A 160 34.27 3.31 -15.79
CA VAL A 160 33.93 4.23 -16.88
C VAL A 160 32.78 3.64 -17.69
N ALA A 161 31.67 4.37 -17.76
CA ALA A 161 30.51 3.97 -18.56
C ALA A 161 30.44 4.78 -19.87
N LEU A 162 30.21 4.05 -20.98
CA LEU A 162 30.13 4.57 -22.33
C LEU A 162 28.83 4.08 -22.97
N ILE A 163 27.96 5.01 -23.36
CA ILE A 163 26.80 4.70 -24.19
C ILE A 163 27.10 4.98 -25.66
N VAL A 164 26.72 4.05 -26.52
CA VAL A 164 26.89 4.12 -27.97
C VAL A 164 25.51 4.23 -28.61
N ALA A 165 25.33 5.19 -29.52
CA ALA A 165 24.05 5.44 -30.18
C ALA A 165 24.21 5.82 -31.65
N ASP A 166 23.16 5.59 -32.43
CA ASP A 166 23.08 6.01 -33.83
C ASP A 166 22.54 7.44 -33.94
N ASN A 167 22.98 8.19 -34.94
CA ASN A 167 22.45 9.51 -35.25
C ASN A 167 21.82 9.54 -36.65
N TYR A 168 20.55 9.93 -36.72
CA TYR A 168 19.80 10.17 -37.95
C TYR A 168 19.54 11.66 -38.18
N ALA A 169 19.62 12.10 -39.44
CA ALA A 169 19.37 13.48 -39.83
C ALA A 169 17.88 13.78 -40.04
N ALA A 170 17.09 12.78 -40.44
CA ALA A 170 15.64 12.89 -40.50
C ALA A 170 15.05 12.85 -39.08
N GLU A 171 13.90 13.49 -38.87
CA GLU A 171 13.15 13.42 -37.62
C GLU A 171 12.52 12.03 -37.44
N ASP A 172 12.22 11.67 -36.18
CA ASP A 172 11.73 10.34 -35.81
C ASP A 172 10.42 10.00 -36.54
N GLY A 173 9.43 10.92 -36.52
CA GLY A 173 8.14 10.74 -37.20
C GLY A 173 8.26 10.54 -38.71
N VAL A 174 9.20 11.23 -39.38
CA VAL A 174 9.44 11.06 -40.83
C VAL A 174 9.99 9.67 -41.14
N ILE A 175 10.82 9.12 -40.25
CA ILE A 175 11.34 7.76 -40.38
C ILE A 175 10.20 6.76 -40.20
N GLU A 176 9.39 6.91 -39.14
CA GLU A 176 8.26 6.02 -38.85
C GLU A 176 7.23 6.01 -39.99
N GLU A 177 6.82 7.20 -40.47
CA GLU A 177 5.91 7.34 -41.61
C GLU A 177 6.45 6.62 -42.85
N GLY A 178 7.75 6.73 -43.13
CA GLY A 178 8.37 6.06 -44.26
C GLY A 178 8.36 4.53 -44.13
N LEU A 179 8.64 4.01 -42.93
CA LEU A 179 8.66 2.57 -42.66
C LEU A 179 7.27 1.94 -42.75
N LEU A 180 6.21 2.72 -42.51
CA LEU A 180 4.82 2.27 -42.55
C LEU A 180 4.09 2.65 -43.86
N ALA A 181 4.73 3.41 -44.76
CA ALA A 181 4.12 3.91 -45.98
C ALA A 181 3.86 2.83 -47.06
N ASP A 182 2.89 3.12 -47.93
CA ASP A 182 2.69 2.46 -49.23
C ASP A 182 2.95 3.48 -50.37
N PRO A 183 4.05 3.37 -51.14
CA PRO A 183 5.08 2.35 -51.06
C PRO A 183 6.06 2.58 -49.88
N PHE A 184 6.57 1.47 -49.35
CA PHE A 184 7.55 1.45 -48.27
C PHE A 184 8.81 2.27 -48.59
N LYS A 185 9.29 3.02 -47.58
CA LYS A 185 10.50 3.84 -47.66
C LYS A 185 11.43 3.55 -46.48
N TRP A 186 12.59 2.97 -46.78
CA TRP A 186 13.61 2.72 -45.78
C TRP A 186 14.19 4.01 -45.19
N SER A 187 14.50 3.98 -43.89
CA SER A 187 15.12 5.09 -43.14
C SER A 187 16.50 5.52 -43.67
N GLY A 188 17.22 4.60 -44.33
CA GLY A 188 18.62 4.77 -44.70
C GLY A 188 19.57 4.33 -43.57
N GLU A 189 20.87 4.54 -43.78
CA GLU A 189 21.89 4.29 -42.77
C GLU A 189 22.09 5.53 -41.88
N PRO A 190 22.53 5.36 -40.62
CA PRO A 190 22.81 6.49 -39.76
C PRO A 190 23.93 7.37 -40.33
N GLN A 191 23.84 8.69 -40.11
CA GLN A 191 24.87 9.63 -40.58
C GLN A 191 26.12 9.62 -39.70
N ALA A 192 26.00 9.16 -38.46
CA ALA A 192 27.12 8.97 -37.54
C ALA A 192 26.74 7.97 -36.44
N ILE A 193 27.77 7.39 -35.83
CA ILE A 193 27.69 6.71 -34.53
C ILE A 193 28.26 7.67 -33.49
N THR A 194 27.67 7.70 -32.31
CA THR A 194 28.12 8.53 -31.20
C THR A 194 28.55 7.68 -30.01
N ILE A 195 29.60 8.12 -29.30
CA ILE A 195 29.96 7.62 -27.96
C ILE A 195 29.75 8.78 -26.99
N GLN A 196 28.91 8.63 -25.98
CA GLN A 196 28.55 9.70 -25.04
C GLN A 196 28.06 10.98 -25.76
N GLY A 197 27.36 10.84 -26.89
CA GLY A 197 26.86 11.96 -27.70
C GLY A 197 27.86 12.58 -28.68
N ASN A 198 29.10 12.08 -28.74
CA ASN A 198 30.17 12.57 -29.60
C ASN A 198 30.37 11.68 -30.84
N SER A 199 30.27 12.24 -32.05
CA SER A 199 30.42 11.46 -33.29
C SER A 199 31.85 11.18 -33.74
N GLY A 200 32.84 11.93 -33.22
CA GLY A 200 34.26 11.66 -33.46
C GLY A 200 34.72 11.67 -34.91
N ASN A 201 34.00 12.35 -35.80
CA ASN A 201 34.32 12.41 -37.23
C ASN A 201 35.02 13.70 -37.66
N LYS A 202 35.16 14.68 -36.75
CA LYS A 202 36.04 15.84 -36.90
C LYS A 202 37.07 15.87 -35.77
N SER A 203 38.22 16.49 -36.00
CA SER A 203 39.23 16.68 -34.95
C SER A 203 38.81 17.74 -33.92
N PHE A 204 39.49 17.81 -32.78
CA PHE A 204 39.22 18.80 -31.72
C PHE A 204 39.36 20.27 -32.17
N TRP A 205 40.01 20.51 -33.31
CA TRP A 205 40.34 21.85 -33.81
C TRP A 205 39.54 22.23 -35.06
N GLU A 206 38.92 21.24 -35.72
CA GLU A 206 38.05 21.43 -36.89
C GLU A 206 36.56 21.28 -36.54
N ALA A 207 36.25 20.75 -35.36
CA ALA A 207 34.88 20.59 -34.90
C ALA A 207 34.24 21.95 -34.58
N ASP A 208 33.12 22.24 -35.23
CA ASP A 208 32.33 23.47 -34.99
C ASP A 208 31.50 23.39 -33.70
N ASP A 209 31.37 22.19 -33.14
CA ASP A 209 30.60 21.88 -31.94
C ASP A 209 31.13 20.61 -31.26
N LYS A 210 30.92 20.48 -29.94
CA LYS A 210 31.37 19.31 -29.17
C LYS A 210 30.76 18.00 -29.63
N SER A 211 29.57 18.03 -30.20
CA SER A 211 28.87 16.81 -30.64
C SER A 211 29.56 16.07 -31.80
N CYS A 212 30.53 16.68 -32.51
CA CYS A 212 31.29 15.98 -33.55
C CYS A 212 32.79 15.82 -33.31
N MET A 213 33.31 16.32 -32.18
CA MET A 213 34.68 15.99 -31.75
C MET A 213 34.75 14.59 -31.11
N PRO A 214 35.93 13.95 -31.01
CA PRO A 214 36.09 12.66 -30.34
C PRO A 214 35.78 12.75 -28.85
N HIS A 215 35.14 11.72 -28.28
CA HIS A 215 35.01 11.60 -26.83
C HIS A 215 36.38 11.28 -26.21
N VAL A 216 36.73 11.91 -25.08
CA VAL A 216 38.00 11.68 -24.38
C VAL A 216 37.74 10.86 -23.12
N ILE A 217 38.48 9.76 -22.97
CA ILE A 217 38.50 8.91 -21.78
C ILE A 217 39.83 9.12 -21.09
N ASP A 218 39.82 9.78 -19.94
CA ASP A 218 41.01 10.01 -19.13
C ASP A 218 41.30 8.80 -18.22
N VAL A 219 42.55 8.34 -18.20
CA VAL A 219 43.00 7.20 -17.39
C VAL A 219 44.34 7.45 -16.72
N ASP A 220 44.55 6.82 -15.56
CA ASP A 220 45.82 6.87 -14.85
C ASP A 220 46.74 5.71 -15.29
N PRO A 221 48.07 5.92 -15.35
CA PRO A 221 49.00 4.87 -15.73
C PRO A 221 49.11 3.72 -14.72
N GLY A 222 49.20 2.48 -15.22
CA GLY A 222 49.43 1.27 -14.42
C GLY A 222 48.25 0.83 -13.54
N LYS A 223 47.03 1.15 -13.97
CA LYS A 223 45.77 0.90 -13.28
C LYS A 223 44.87 -0.07 -14.07
N VAL A 224 43.90 -0.65 -13.38
CA VAL A 224 42.86 -1.49 -13.99
C VAL A 224 41.56 -0.70 -14.06
N TYR A 225 41.03 -0.50 -15.27
CA TYR A 225 39.75 0.17 -15.47
C TYR A 225 38.67 -0.83 -15.89
N ARG A 226 37.50 -0.73 -15.27
CA ARG A 226 36.26 -1.32 -15.76
C ARG A 226 35.65 -0.37 -16.79
N LEU A 227 35.52 -0.84 -18.03
CA LEU A 227 34.87 -0.14 -19.12
C LEU A 227 33.51 -0.77 -19.38
N ARG A 228 32.42 -0.05 -19.10
CA ARG A 228 31.04 -0.47 -19.39
C ARG A 228 30.65 0.09 -20.75
N VAL A 229 30.47 -0.78 -21.75
CA VAL A 229 30.02 -0.36 -23.08
C VAL A 229 28.58 -0.80 -23.25
N ILE A 230 27.69 0.18 -23.46
CA ILE A 230 26.24 0.04 -23.52
C ILE A 230 25.78 0.52 -24.90
N SER A 231 24.99 -0.27 -25.62
CA SER A 231 24.55 0.11 -26.97
C SER A 231 23.06 0.44 -27.03
N ALA A 232 22.76 1.73 -27.13
CA ALA A 232 21.43 2.28 -27.42
C ALA A 232 21.27 2.64 -28.92
N THR A 233 22.03 1.99 -29.80
CA THR A 233 21.96 2.13 -31.26
C THR A 233 20.59 1.76 -31.79
N ALA A 234 20.02 2.49 -32.76
CA ALA A 234 18.74 2.12 -33.35
C ALA A 234 18.88 0.97 -34.39
N LEU A 235 20.03 0.85 -35.06
CA LEU A 235 20.25 -0.06 -36.18
C LEU A 235 21.62 -0.75 -36.14
N SER A 236 22.67 -0.04 -35.73
CA SER A 236 24.05 -0.49 -35.95
C SER A 236 24.52 -1.58 -34.99
N MET A 237 25.22 -2.59 -35.51
CA MET A 237 26.17 -3.38 -34.71
C MET A 237 27.51 -2.68 -34.73
N ILE A 238 28.12 -2.50 -33.55
CA ILE A 238 29.35 -1.73 -33.39
C ILE A 238 30.51 -2.64 -33.04
N LYS A 239 31.63 -2.46 -33.73
CA LYS A 239 32.94 -2.93 -33.28
C LYS A 239 33.79 -1.76 -32.85
N LEU A 240 34.50 -1.90 -31.73
CA LEU A 240 35.40 -0.90 -31.18
C LEU A 240 36.74 -1.54 -30.82
N GLY A 241 37.83 -0.86 -31.18
CA GLY A 241 39.18 -1.28 -30.81
C GLY A 241 40.00 -0.09 -30.31
N ILE A 242 40.90 -0.39 -29.38
CA ILE A 242 41.75 0.61 -28.72
C ILE A 242 43.19 0.38 -29.18
N ASP A 243 43.81 1.41 -29.74
CA ASP A 243 45.20 1.37 -30.20
C ASP A 243 46.12 0.94 -29.05
N ASP A 244 46.91 -0.11 -29.29
CA ASP A 244 47.93 -0.65 -28.36
C ASP A 244 47.35 -1.14 -27.00
N HIS A 245 46.05 -1.44 -26.96
CA HIS A 245 45.34 -2.03 -25.81
C HIS A 245 44.42 -3.18 -26.26
N THR A 246 45.00 -4.20 -26.90
CA THR A 246 44.27 -5.34 -27.50
C THR A 246 44.04 -6.51 -26.55
N ASN A 247 44.24 -6.35 -25.24
CA ASN A 247 44.00 -7.41 -24.27
C ASN A 247 42.96 -6.92 -23.26
N LEU A 248 41.70 -7.19 -23.58
CA LEU A 248 40.56 -6.86 -22.74
C LEU A 248 39.97 -8.14 -22.15
N THR A 249 39.38 -8.02 -20.97
CA THR A 249 38.76 -9.17 -20.28
C THR A 249 37.30 -8.87 -19.99
N VAL A 250 36.38 -9.61 -20.61
CA VAL A 250 34.95 -9.56 -20.31
C VAL A 250 34.71 -10.13 -18.91
N ILE A 251 34.00 -9.36 -18.09
CA ILE A 251 33.62 -9.76 -16.72
C ILE A 251 32.12 -9.68 -16.46
N GLU A 252 31.38 -8.99 -17.33
CA GLU A 252 29.93 -8.87 -17.26
C GLU A 252 29.37 -8.86 -18.68
N ALA A 253 28.28 -9.58 -18.86
CA ALA A 253 27.45 -9.49 -20.04
C ALA A 253 26.02 -9.30 -19.59
N ASP A 254 25.38 -8.28 -20.11
CA ASP A 254 23.96 -8.04 -19.90
C ASP A 254 23.52 -7.97 -18.42
N GLY A 255 24.28 -7.26 -17.58
CA GLY A 255 23.99 -7.14 -16.14
C GLY A 255 24.27 -8.42 -15.34
N SER A 256 24.74 -9.50 -15.98
CA SER A 256 25.16 -10.72 -15.30
C SER A 256 26.68 -10.85 -15.30
N TYR A 257 27.26 -11.06 -14.11
CA TYR A 257 28.69 -11.36 -13.99
C TYR A 257 29.03 -12.70 -14.67
N THR A 258 30.09 -12.69 -15.47
CA THR A 258 30.63 -13.86 -16.18
C THR A 258 31.91 -14.31 -15.51
N LYS A 259 32.34 -15.54 -15.77
CA LYS A 259 33.77 -15.87 -15.64
C LYS A 259 34.58 -15.07 -16.67
N PRO A 260 35.86 -14.76 -16.40
CA PRO A 260 36.68 -13.96 -17.30
C PRO A 260 36.81 -14.58 -18.70
N ALA A 261 36.55 -13.80 -19.75
CA ALA A 261 36.80 -14.19 -21.14
C ALA A 261 37.67 -13.14 -21.84
N HIS A 262 38.71 -13.56 -22.56
CA HIS A 262 39.63 -12.65 -23.24
C HIS A 262 39.17 -12.31 -24.65
N ILE A 263 39.30 -11.02 -25.00
CA ILE A 263 38.95 -10.47 -26.30
C ILE A 263 40.00 -9.44 -26.74
N ASP A 264 40.09 -9.21 -28.05
CA ASP A 264 40.98 -8.23 -28.67
C ASP A 264 40.26 -6.97 -29.16
N HIS A 265 38.93 -7.02 -29.26
CA HIS A 265 38.07 -5.89 -29.62
C HIS A 265 36.72 -6.02 -28.93
N VAL A 266 36.04 -4.88 -28.75
CA VAL A 266 34.66 -4.81 -28.28
C VAL A 266 33.73 -5.01 -29.48
N GLN A 267 32.72 -5.85 -29.33
CA GLN A 267 31.56 -5.93 -30.25
C GLN A 267 30.28 -5.85 -29.43
N VAL A 268 29.39 -4.93 -29.82
CA VAL A 268 28.11 -4.71 -29.15
C VAL A 268 27.04 -4.36 -30.18
N SER A 269 25.89 -5.03 -30.10
CA SER A 269 24.70 -4.69 -30.87
C SER A 269 23.71 -3.92 -30.02
N SER A 270 22.71 -3.31 -30.66
CA SER A 270 21.60 -2.66 -29.95
C SER A 270 21.02 -3.52 -28.82
N GLY A 271 20.83 -2.91 -27.64
CA GLY A 271 20.35 -3.53 -26.41
C GLY A 271 21.42 -4.29 -25.61
N GLN A 272 22.53 -4.68 -26.23
CA GLN A 272 23.61 -5.36 -25.53
C GLN A 272 24.48 -4.40 -24.71
N ARG A 273 25.05 -4.95 -23.65
CA ARG A 273 26.07 -4.27 -22.85
C ARG A 273 27.02 -5.25 -22.22
N PHE A 274 28.26 -4.81 -22.09
CA PHE A 274 29.34 -5.61 -21.53
C PHE A 274 30.24 -4.73 -20.68
N SER A 275 30.80 -5.31 -19.62
CA SER A 275 31.88 -4.70 -18.86
C SER A 275 33.20 -5.42 -19.17
N TYR A 276 34.23 -4.63 -19.44
CA TYR A 276 35.56 -5.10 -19.76
C TYR A 276 36.58 -4.57 -18.76
N LEU A 277 37.50 -5.41 -18.30
CA LEU A 277 38.71 -4.94 -17.64
C LEU A 277 39.76 -4.57 -18.69
N MET A 278 40.27 -3.35 -18.58
CA MET A 278 41.39 -2.83 -19.36
C MET A 278 42.52 -2.47 -18.41
N ILE A 279 43.71 -3.03 -18.66
CA ILE A 279 44.92 -2.69 -17.91
C ILE A 279 45.64 -1.56 -18.64
N THR A 280 45.87 -0.45 -17.97
CA THR A 280 46.57 0.70 -18.53
C THR A 280 48.09 0.52 -18.43
N LYS A 281 48.80 1.07 -19.41
CA LYS A 281 50.27 1.01 -19.51
C LYS A 281 50.93 1.76 -18.33
N PRO A 282 52.11 1.30 -17.87
CA PRO A 282 52.80 1.92 -16.74
C PRO A 282 53.30 3.33 -17.10
N ALA A 283 53.41 4.21 -16.10
CA ALA A 283 53.83 5.61 -16.29
C ALA A 283 55.15 5.77 -17.07
N LYS A 284 56.07 4.81 -16.95
CA LYS A 284 57.35 4.82 -17.69
C LYS A 284 57.16 4.72 -19.21
N GLU A 285 56.14 4.00 -19.68
CA GLU A 285 55.88 3.82 -21.12
C GLU A 285 55.09 4.98 -21.73
N VAL A 286 54.22 5.63 -20.95
CA VAL A 286 53.30 6.66 -21.44
C VAL A 286 53.69 8.08 -21.05
N CYS A 287 54.03 8.32 -19.77
CA CYS A 287 54.39 9.65 -19.28
C CYS A 287 55.86 10.00 -19.49
N GLN A 288 56.72 9.00 -19.62
CA GLN A 288 58.15 9.18 -19.93
C GLN A 288 58.50 8.66 -21.33
N GLY A 289 57.53 8.13 -22.07
CA GLY A 289 57.70 7.60 -23.42
C GLY A 289 57.22 8.54 -24.50
N ASP A 290 57.15 8.03 -25.73
CA ASP A 290 56.88 8.83 -26.93
C ASP A 290 55.39 9.14 -27.16
N ARG A 291 54.47 8.48 -26.42
CA ARG A 291 53.02 8.62 -26.60
C ARG A 291 52.25 8.40 -25.31
N SER A 292 51.39 9.37 -24.97
CA SER A 292 50.46 9.32 -23.82
C SER A 292 48.98 9.34 -24.21
N GLN A 293 48.68 9.37 -25.51
CA GLN A 293 47.31 9.42 -26.03
C GLN A 293 47.13 8.37 -27.13
N PHE A 294 46.04 7.61 -27.07
CA PHE A 294 45.78 6.45 -27.91
C PHE A 294 44.40 6.58 -28.56
N TRP A 295 44.31 6.32 -29.86
CA TRP A 295 43.03 6.41 -30.56
C TRP A 295 42.17 5.18 -30.34
N ILE A 296 40.89 5.41 -30.15
CA ILE A 296 39.85 4.39 -30.14
C ILE A 296 39.10 4.51 -31.47
N ARG A 297 38.98 3.41 -32.20
CA ARG A 297 38.26 3.32 -33.46
C ARG A 297 36.96 2.57 -33.24
N TYR A 298 35.84 3.11 -33.70
CA TYR A 298 34.56 2.38 -33.75
C TYR A 298 33.95 2.40 -35.15
N GLU A 299 33.35 1.29 -35.54
CA GLU A 299 32.81 1.06 -36.88
C GLU A 299 31.49 0.27 -36.82
N SER A 300 30.52 0.65 -37.65
CA SER A 300 29.35 -0.20 -37.89
C SER A 300 29.75 -1.44 -38.69
N ARG A 301 29.04 -2.53 -38.43
CA ARG A 301 29.15 -3.81 -39.13
C ARG A 301 27.77 -4.31 -39.55
N ASP A 302 27.79 -5.29 -40.46
CA ASP A 302 26.61 -5.92 -41.02
C ASP A 302 25.61 -5.00 -41.75
N ARG A 303 26.03 -3.80 -42.14
CA ARG A 303 25.23 -2.86 -42.95
C ARG A 303 25.84 -2.61 -44.34
N PRO A 304 25.05 -2.15 -45.33
CA PRO A 304 25.57 -1.83 -46.67
C PRO A 304 26.64 -0.74 -46.69
N GLN A 305 26.56 0.22 -45.76
CA GLN A 305 27.55 1.28 -45.58
C GLN A 305 28.18 1.16 -44.19
N MET A 306 29.52 1.18 -44.15
CA MET A 306 30.26 1.28 -42.90
C MET A 306 30.36 2.74 -42.47
N ILE A 307 29.82 3.02 -41.28
CA ILE A 307 29.89 4.30 -40.59
C ILE A 307 30.95 4.17 -39.50
N SER A 308 31.72 5.23 -39.25
CA SER A 308 32.80 5.16 -38.28
C SER A 308 33.15 6.51 -37.67
N GLY A 309 33.83 6.46 -36.53
CA GLY A 309 34.38 7.63 -35.85
C GLY A 309 35.55 7.27 -34.96
N TYR A 310 36.02 8.25 -34.20
CA TYR A 310 37.12 8.11 -33.25
C TYR A 310 36.74 8.61 -31.86
N ALA A 311 37.28 7.95 -30.84
CA ALA A 311 37.39 8.46 -29.47
C ALA A 311 38.88 8.45 -29.07
N LEU A 312 39.22 9.04 -27.94
CA LEU A 312 40.60 9.20 -27.49
C LEU A 312 40.76 8.69 -26.07
N LEU A 313 41.68 7.75 -25.85
CA LEU A 313 42.14 7.35 -24.54
C LEU A 313 43.37 8.19 -24.16
N LYS A 314 43.28 8.98 -23.10
CA LYS A 314 44.31 9.92 -22.67
C LYS A 314 44.85 9.56 -21.30
N TYR A 315 46.17 9.49 -21.17
CA TYR A 315 46.83 9.20 -19.90
C TYR A 315 47.12 10.48 -19.10
N ASN A 316 46.69 10.51 -17.84
CA ASN A 316 47.00 11.56 -16.89
C ASN A 316 48.49 11.47 -16.49
N CYS A 317 49.29 12.34 -17.08
CA CYS A 317 50.68 12.59 -16.71
C CYS A 317 50.74 14.02 -16.18
N ASP A 318 51.41 14.29 -15.05
CA ASP A 318 51.36 15.56 -14.30
C ASP A 318 51.62 16.87 -15.11
N GLU A 319 52.02 16.77 -16.37
CA GLU A 319 52.17 17.86 -17.32
C GLU A 319 50.93 18.04 -18.23
N TYR A 320 50.61 19.30 -18.56
CA TYR A 320 49.54 19.59 -19.52
C TYR A 320 49.85 19.01 -20.91
N GLN A 321 48.91 18.29 -21.49
CA GLN A 321 49.02 17.67 -22.81
C GLN A 321 48.02 18.29 -23.78
N ASP A 322 48.52 18.82 -24.90
CA ASP A 322 47.67 19.28 -26.01
C ASP A 322 46.90 18.12 -26.64
N LEU A 323 45.64 18.39 -27.03
CA LEU A 323 44.82 17.42 -27.78
C LEU A 323 45.26 17.37 -29.26
N PRO A 324 45.13 16.21 -29.94
CA PRO A 324 45.63 16.04 -31.30
C PRO A 324 44.97 16.99 -32.29
N LYS A 325 45.76 17.58 -33.19
CA LYS A 325 45.29 18.57 -34.18
C LYS A 325 44.44 18.00 -35.30
N THR A 326 44.70 16.76 -35.68
CA THR A 326 44.06 16.09 -36.81
C THR A 326 43.68 14.67 -36.40
N LEU A 327 42.64 14.13 -37.03
CA LEU A 327 42.35 12.70 -36.95
C LEU A 327 43.41 11.87 -37.69
N PRO A 328 43.59 10.58 -37.37
CA PRO A 328 44.50 9.71 -38.12
C PRO A 328 44.06 9.56 -39.58
N GLU A 329 44.99 9.75 -40.53
CA GLU A 329 44.73 9.50 -41.97
C GLU A 329 44.39 8.03 -42.24
N LYS A 330 45.01 7.12 -41.49
CA LYS A 330 44.73 5.68 -41.49
C LYS A 330 44.41 5.24 -40.07
N SER A 331 43.38 4.42 -39.91
CA SER A 331 43.02 3.84 -38.61
C SER A 331 44.22 3.09 -38.03
N PRO A 332 44.62 3.37 -36.77
CA PRO A 332 45.68 2.63 -36.08
C PRO A 332 45.20 1.25 -35.59
N VAL A 333 43.88 1.00 -35.63
CA VAL A 333 43.27 -0.27 -35.22
C VAL A 333 42.66 -0.96 -36.45
N MET A 334 42.87 -2.27 -36.56
CA MET A 334 42.28 -3.11 -37.59
C MET A 334 41.20 -3.99 -36.97
N LEU A 335 39.95 -3.84 -37.41
CA LEU A 335 38.80 -4.62 -36.92
C LEU A 335 38.34 -5.60 -38.00
N SER A 336 38.16 -6.86 -37.63
CA SER A 336 37.65 -7.90 -38.55
C SER A 336 36.27 -7.55 -39.11
N ASN A 337 35.98 -8.05 -40.31
CA ASN A 337 34.66 -7.98 -40.92
C ASN A 337 33.71 -9.09 -40.43
N ASP A 338 34.24 -10.18 -39.87
CA ASP A 338 33.41 -11.23 -39.29
C ASP A 338 32.71 -10.71 -38.03
N THR A 339 31.42 -11.00 -37.88
CA THR A 339 30.56 -10.56 -36.79
C THR A 339 29.91 -11.72 -36.04
N SER A 340 30.03 -12.94 -36.56
CA SER A 340 29.16 -14.07 -36.20
C SER A 340 29.74 -15.02 -35.16
N ASP A 341 30.97 -14.79 -34.71
CA ASP A 341 31.72 -15.66 -33.78
C ASP A 341 32.01 -15.02 -32.42
N TYR A 342 31.51 -13.79 -32.18
CA TYR A 342 31.86 -13.04 -30.98
C TYR A 342 31.23 -13.62 -29.70
N LEU A 343 32.08 -14.22 -28.86
CA LEU A 343 31.74 -14.76 -27.53
C LEU A 343 30.72 -15.91 -27.52
N GLU A 344 30.44 -16.53 -28.67
CA GLU A 344 29.56 -17.70 -28.77
C GLU A 344 30.14 -18.90 -28.03
N TYR A 345 29.36 -19.53 -27.15
CA TYR A 345 29.78 -20.65 -26.28
C TYR A 345 31.02 -20.35 -25.41
N ALA A 346 31.34 -19.07 -25.17
CA ALA A 346 32.49 -18.65 -24.36
C ALA A 346 32.11 -18.08 -22.99
N LEU A 347 30.90 -17.52 -22.86
CA LEU A 347 30.46 -16.82 -21.65
C LEU A 347 29.80 -17.75 -20.64
N GLU A 348 30.54 -18.10 -19.59
CA GLU A 348 30.03 -18.88 -18.46
C GLU A 348 29.58 -17.95 -17.34
N GLY A 349 28.45 -18.24 -16.69
CA GLY A 349 27.96 -17.47 -15.55
C GLY A 349 28.88 -17.57 -14.33
N LEU A 350 29.04 -16.48 -13.57
CA LEU A 350 29.80 -16.50 -12.31
C LEU A 350 28.97 -17.06 -11.14
N SER A 351 27.65 -16.83 -11.14
CA SER A 351 26.73 -17.22 -10.06
C SER A 351 26.55 -18.74 -9.97
N GLU A 352 26.99 -19.35 -8.86
CA GLU A 352 26.78 -20.78 -8.60
C GLU A 352 25.29 -21.15 -8.52
N LYS A 353 24.45 -20.26 -7.95
CA LYS A 353 22.99 -20.46 -7.86
C LYS A 353 22.38 -20.58 -9.25
N ASN A 354 22.69 -19.65 -10.15
CA ASN A 354 22.15 -19.64 -11.50
C ASN A 354 22.70 -20.84 -12.29
N ASN A 355 24.00 -21.12 -12.17
CA ASN A 355 24.61 -22.26 -12.85
C ASN A 355 23.99 -23.61 -12.42
N ALA A 356 23.64 -23.77 -11.15
CA ALA A 356 22.95 -24.96 -10.65
C ALA A 356 21.48 -25.04 -11.10
N ALA A 357 20.85 -23.90 -11.42
CA ALA A 357 19.46 -23.81 -11.86
C ALA A 357 19.27 -24.01 -13.38
N PHE A 358 20.36 -24.07 -14.16
CA PHE A 358 20.33 -24.25 -15.61
C PHE A 358 19.63 -25.58 -16.01
N PRO A 359 18.44 -25.53 -16.66
CA PRO A 359 17.73 -26.75 -17.04
C PRO A 359 18.42 -27.46 -18.22
N LYS A 360 18.46 -28.80 -18.17
CA LYS A 360 18.99 -29.61 -19.27
C LYS A 360 17.90 -29.90 -20.31
N LEU A 361 18.28 -30.37 -21.49
CA LEU A 361 17.34 -30.73 -22.56
C LEU A 361 16.29 -31.75 -22.09
N SER A 362 16.64 -32.64 -21.17
CA SER A 362 15.70 -33.60 -20.57
C SER A 362 14.57 -32.96 -19.75
N ASP A 363 14.76 -31.73 -19.30
CA ASP A 363 13.77 -30.97 -18.53
C ASP A 363 12.82 -30.15 -19.42
N VAL A 364 13.16 -29.98 -20.70
CA VAL A 364 12.39 -29.14 -21.65
C VAL A 364 11.00 -29.73 -21.86
N THR A 365 9.98 -28.94 -21.54
CA THR A 365 8.58 -29.33 -21.67
C THR A 365 8.01 -28.95 -23.04
N ARG A 366 8.50 -27.86 -23.64
CA ARG A 366 8.01 -27.35 -24.91
C ARG A 366 9.10 -26.58 -25.66
N THR A 367 9.20 -26.80 -26.97
CA THR A 367 10.03 -26.00 -27.86
C THR A 367 9.13 -25.13 -28.73
N VAL A 368 9.32 -23.82 -28.70
CA VAL A 368 8.61 -22.84 -29.53
C VAL A 368 9.58 -22.35 -30.59
N THR A 369 9.31 -22.67 -31.86
CA THR A 369 10.12 -22.19 -33.00
C THR A 369 9.44 -21.00 -33.65
N ILE A 370 10.17 -19.89 -33.76
CA ILE A 370 9.70 -18.63 -34.31
C ILE A 370 10.54 -18.30 -35.54
N GLN A 371 9.92 -18.38 -36.71
CA GLN A 371 10.50 -17.96 -37.97
C GLN A 371 10.36 -16.45 -38.12
N ILE A 372 11.49 -15.77 -38.30
CA ILE A 372 11.56 -14.34 -38.53
C ILE A 372 11.84 -14.12 -40.01
N ASN A 373 10.97 -13.39 -40.69
CA ASN A 373 11.22 -12.90 -42.05
C ASN A 373 10.41 -11.65 -42.37
N GLN A 374 10.83 -10.92 -43.39
CA GLN A 374 9.98 -9.90 -44.01
C GLN A 374 8.83 -10.55 -44.78
N ILE A 375 7.67 -9.90 -44.79
CA ILE A 375 6.51 -10.24 -45.60
C ILE A 375 6.02 -8.99 -46.36
N MET A 376 5.43 -9.20 -47.54
CA MET A 376 4.65 -8.16 -48.21
C MET A 376 3.26 -8.15 -47.59
N GLU A 377 2.82 -7.01 -47.05
CA GLU A 377 1.43 -6.84 -46.57
C GLU A 377 0.51 -6.38 -47.71
N THR A 378 1.01 -5.47 -48.55
CA THR A 378 0.37 -5.03 -49.80
C THR A 378 1.39 -5.07 -50.94
N GLY A 379 0.90 -5.17 -52.18
CA GLY A 379 1.75 -5.13 -53.37
C GLY A 379 2.65 -6.36 -53.55
N ALA A 380 3.80 -6.16 -54.19
CA ALA A 380 4.73 -7.24 -54.56
C ALA A 380 6.18 -6.74 -54.73
N TYR A 381 7.12 -7.68 -54.64
CA TYR A 381 8.51 -7.47 -55.05
C TYR A 381 8.72 -8.00 -56.47
N GLU A 382 8.87 -7.10 -57.44
CA GLU A 382 8.99 -7.43 -58.87
C GLU A 382 10.17 -6.69 -59.52
N ASN A 383 10.92 -7.38 -60.38
CA ASN A 383 12.05 -6.82 -61.12
C ASN A 383 13.09 -6.06 -60.26
N GLY A 384 13.32 -6.51 -59.02
CA GLY A 384 14.25 -5.87 -58.09
C GLY A 384 13.72 -4.64 -57.37
N THR A 385 12.44 -4.30 -57.57
CA THR A 385 11.78 -3.15 -56.95
C THR A 385 10.71 -3.63 -55.99
N LEU A 386 10.69 -3.05 -54.81
CA LEU A 386 9.65 -3.26 -53.82
C LEU A 386 8.55 -2.23 -54.04
N ASN A 387 7.33 -2.67 -54.30
CA ASN A 387 6.17 -1.82 -54.49
C ASN A 387 5.03 -2.31 -53.59
N GLY A 388 4.60 -1.49 -52.63
CA GLY A 388 3.69 -1.88 -51.55
C GLY A 388 4.30 -1.68 -50.16
N THR A 389 3.66 -2.29 -49.15
CA THR A 389 4.07 -2.25 -47.74
C THR A 389 4.82 -3.53 -47.32
N VAL A 390 5.74 -3.39 -46.37
CA VAL A 390 6.51 -4.51 -45.81
C VAL A 390 6.42 -4.49 -44.30
N ALA A 391 6.30 -5.67 -43.72
CA ALA A 391 6.41 -5.88 -42.29
C ALA A 391 7.45 -6.96 -41.97
N TRP A 392 7.97 -6.92 -40.74
CA TRP A 392 8.67 -8.05 -40.17
C TRP A 392 7.69 -8.92 -39.41
N ALA A 393 7.68 -10.22 -39.72
CA ALA A 393 6.70 -11.16 -39.19
C ALA A 393 7.35 -12.30 -38.44
N GLN A 394 6.66 -12.79 -37.41
CA GLN A 394 7.04 -13.93 -36.58
C GLN A 394 6.01 -15.03 -36.86
N ASN A 395 6.45 -16.12 -37.48
CA ASN A 395 5.56 -17.16 -38.01
C ASN A 395 4.45 -16.60 -38.93
N GLY A 396 4.79 -15.59 -39.74
CA GLY A 396 3.86 -14.96 -40.67
C GLY A 396 2.96 -13.87 -40.07
N LEU A 397 3.14 -13.53 -38.79
CA LEU A 397 2.33 -12.52 -38.10
C LEU A 397 3.21 -11.34 -37.66
N PRO A 398 2.97 -10.12 -38.16
CA PRO A 398 3.61 -8.91 -37.65
C PRO A 398 2.86 -8.37 -36.43
N TRP A 399 3.59 -7.88 -35.43
CA TRP A 399 3.03 -7.17 -34.28
C TRP A 399 3.42 -5.70 -34.31
N LYS A 400 2.54 -4.83 -34.81
CA LYS A 400 2.77 -3.38 -34.87
C LYS A 400 2.00 -2.67 -33.76
N GLU A 401 2.70 -1.81 -33.03
CA GLU A 401 2.12 -0.97 -31.97
C GLU A 401 1.00 -0.08 -32.52
N SER A 402 1.25 0.63 -33.62
CA SER A 402 0.26 1.53 -34.25
C SER A 402 -1.05 0.84 -34.61
N VAL A 403 -0.98 -0.40 -35.12
CA VAL A 403 -2.16 -1.22 -35.46
C VAL A 403 -2.91 -1.65 -34.19
N GLN A 404 -2.19 -2.07 -33.14
CA GLN A 404 -2.84 -2.46 -31.88
C GLN A 404 -3.49 -1.23 -31.20
N ALA A 405 -2.84 -0.06 -31.27
CA ALA A 405 -3.35 1.20 -30.75
C ALA A 405 -4.61 1.67 -31.50
N GLU A 406 -4.64 1.60 -32.85
CA GLU A 406 -5.83 1.93 -33.67
C GLU A 406 -7.03 1.04 -33.31
N HIS A 407 -6.77 -0.21 -32.96
CA HIS A 407 -7.79 -1.14 -32.47
C HIS A 407 -8.18 -0.95 -30.99
N HIS A 408 -7.69 0.12 -30.34
CA HIS A 408 -7.94 0.44 -28.93
C HIS A 408 -7.62 -0.75 -28.01
N GLN A 409 -6.53 -1.47 -28.32
CA GLN A 409 -6.12 -2.62 -27.53
C GLN A 409 -5.73 -2.18 -26.12
N VAL A 410 -6.39 -2.76 -25.12
CA VAL A 410 -6.01 -2.63 -23.71
C VAL A 410 -4.70 -3.40 -23.48
N PRO A 411 -3.73 -2.84 -22.73
CA PRO A 411 -2.49 -3.55 -22.41
C PRO A 411 -2.75 -4.92 -21.79
N TYR A 412 -1.99 -5.94 -22.19
CA TYR A 412 -2.22 -7.32 -21.74
C TYR A 412 -2.27 -7.45 -20.21
N LEU A 413 -1.33 -6.81 -19.52
CA LEU A 413 -1.29 -6.85 -18.06
C LEU A 413 -2.53 -6.20 -17.46
N ILE A 414 -2.94 -5.02 -17.95
CA ILE A 414 -4.14 -4.31 -17.49
C ILE A 414 -5.40 -5.15 -17.75
N GLN A 415 -5.54 -5.74 -18.93
CA GLN A 415 -6.65 -6.61 -19.29
C GLN A 415 -6.79 -7.80 -18.32
N ILE A 416 -5.68 -8.43 -17.93
CA ILE A 416 -5.67 -9.50 -16.92
C ILE A 416 -6.19 -8.98 -15.57
N TYR A 417 -5.81 -7.76 -15.17
CA TYR A 417 -6.28 -7.17 -13.92
C TYR A 417 -7.76 -6.81 -13.94
N GLU A 418 -8.22 -6.14 -15.00
CA GLU A 418 -9.59 -5.63 -15.14
C GLU A 418 -10.64 -6.74 -15.32
N ASN A 419 -10.36 -7.73 -16.16
CA ASN A 419 -11.37 -8.73 -16.54
C ASN A 419 -10.87 -10.18 -16.54
N GLY A 420 -9.64 -10.44 -16.08
CA GLY A 420 -9.10 -11.79 -15.94
C GLY A 420 -8.76 -12.49 -17.26
N LYS A 421 -8.85 -11.78 -18.40
CA LYS A 421 -8.63 -12.39 -19.71
C LYS A 421 -7.14 -12.63 -19.95
N THR A 422 -6.74 -13.90 -19.95
CA THR A 422 -5.40 -14.36 -20.34
C THR A 422 -5.43 -15.05 -21.71
N PRO A 423 -4.28 -15.14 -22.43
CA PRO A 423 -4.18 -15.94 -23.65
C PRO A 423 -4.58 -17.41 -23.44
N ASN A 424 -5.23 -18.00 -24.45
CA ASN A 424 -5.71 -19.37 -24.38
C ASN A 424 -4.57 -20.37 -24.61
N TYR A 425 -4.13 -21.00 -23.52
CA TYR A 425 -3.06 -21.98 -23.55
C TYR A 425 -3.32 -23.20 -24.45
N THR A 426 -4.56 -23.72 -24.47
CA THR A 426 -4.90 -24.90 -25.29
C THR A 426 -4.86 -24.54 -26.77
N ALA A 427 -5.45 -23.40 -27.14
CA ALA A 427 -5.39 -22.90 -28.51
C ALA A 427 -3.94 -22.65 -28.94
N ALA A 428 -3.11 -22.11 -28.03
CA ALA A 428 -1.69 -21.91 -28.30
C ALA A 428 -0.95 -23.21 -28.61
N LEU A 429 -1.19 -24.31 -27.87
CA LEU A 429 -0.58 -25.60 -28.17
C LEU A 429 -0.97 -26.16 -29.56
N GLU A 430 -2.21 -25.92 -30.00
CA GLU A 430 -2.68 -26.33 -31.34
C GLU A 430 -2.02 -25.51 -32.47
N HIS A 431 -1.50 -24.33 -32.16
CA HIS A 431 -0.92 -23.37 -33.11
C HIS A 431 0.57 -23.11 -32.83
N GLY A 432 1.32 -24.13 -32.41
CA GLY A 432 2.78 -24.04 -32.28
C GLY A 432 3.28 -23.14 -31.15
N GLY A 433 2.46 -22.93 -30.12
CA GLY A 433 2.76 -22.11 -28.94
C GLY A 433 2.11 -20.72 -28.95
N PHE A 434 1.43 -20.34 -30.02
CA PHE A 434 0.87 -19.00 -30.22
C PHE A 434 -0.66 -19.01 -30.15
N ASP A 435 -1.28 -18.16 -29.33
CA ASP A 435 -2.73 -17.98 -29.33
C ASP A 435 -3.15 -17.00 -30.45
N PRO A 436 -3.85 -17.45 -31.52
CA PRO A 436 -4.21 -16.59 -32.65
C PRO A 436 -5.26 -15.52 -32.31
N VAL A 437 -6.00 -15.66 -31.21
CA VAL A 437 -7.02 -14.70 -30.81
C VAL A 437 -6.40 -13.52 -30.07
N THR A 438 -5.57 -13.81 -29.08
CA THR A 438 -4.91 -12.77 -28.27
C THR A 438 -3.58 -12.33 -28.85
N LYS A 439 -3.05 -13.01 -29.87
CA LYS A 439 -1.75 -12.77 -30.49
C LYS A 439 -0.57 -12.83 -29.51
N ALA A 440 -0.63 -13.74 -28.54
CA ALA A 440 0.39 -13.89 -27.51
C ALA A 440 0.78 -15.36 -27.27
N PHE A 441 1.94 -15.56 -26.67
CA PHE A 441 2.49 -16.87 -26.32
C PHE A 441 2.32 -17.14 -24.80
N PRO A 442 1.33 -17.94 -24.38
CA PRO A 442 1.16 -18.29 -22.98
C PRO A 442 2.12 -19.41 -22.53
N ALA A 443 2.57 -19.34 -21.28
CA ALA A 443 3.27 -20.43 -20.60
C ALA A 443 2.90 -20.53 -19.12
N LYS A 444 2.87 -21.76 -18.59
CA LYS A 444 2.49 -22.06 -17.21
C LYS A 444 3.70 -22.19 -16.30
N ILE A 445 3.53 -21.86 -15.01
CA ILE A 445 4.53 -22.14 -13.98
C ILE A 445 4.91 -23.63 -14.03
N GLY A 446 6.21 -23.90 -14.00
CA GLY A 446 6.81 -25.22 -14.07
C GLY A 446 7.25 -25.65 -15.47
N GLU A 447 6.79 -24.99 -16.54
CA GLU A 447 7.29 -25.26 -17.89
C GLU A 447 8.77 -24.87 -18.04
N VAL A 448 9.49 -25.62 -18.87
CA VAL A 448 10.82 -25.28 -19.36
C VAL A 448 10.72 -25.15 -20.87
N LEU A 449 10.96 -23.94 -21.37
CA LEU A 449 10.81 -23.60 -22.77
C LEU A 449 12.17 -23.49 -23.44
N ASP A 450 12.30 -24.13 -24.60
CA ASP A 450 13.28 -23.74 -25.61
C ASP A 450 12.59 -22.79 -26.60
N ILE A 451 13.04 -21.54 -26.66
CA ILE A 451 12.57 -20.52 -27.60
C ILE A 451 13.62 -20.42 -28.71
N VAL A 452 13.24 -20.78 -29.93
CA VAL A 452 14.16 -20.92 -31.06
C VAL A 452 13.80 -19.92 -32.14
N TRP A 453 14.64 -18.90 -32.29
CA TRP A 453 14.52 -17.92 -33.36
C TRP A 453 15.22 -18.44 -34.62
N GLN A 454 14.50 -18.58 -35.72
CA GLN A 454 15.03 -19.00 -37.02
C GLN A 454 15.11 -17.77 -37.93
N ASN A 455 16.29 -17.50 -38.46
CA ASN A 455 16.56 -16.39 -39.36
C ASN A 455 16.19 -16.80 -40.80
N ASN A 456 15.03 -16.36 -41.26
CA ASN A 456 14.54 -16.59 -42.60
C ASN A 456 14.65 -15.29 -43.42
N ASN A 457 15.03 -15.40 -44.69
CA ASN A 457 14.98 -14.24 -45.57
C ASN A 457 13.55 -14.01 -46.09
N GLY A 458 13.30 -12.76 -46.48
CA GLY A 458 12.03 -12.34 -47.06
C GLY A 458 11.94 -12.54 -48.58
N PRO A 459 10.93 -11.89 -49.21
CA PRO A 459 10.72 -11.91 -50.67
C PRO A 459 11.93 -11.43 -51.49
N THR A 460 12.76 -10.56 -50.92
CA THR A 460 13.98 -10.02 -51.56
C THR A 460 15.14 -11.01 -51.57
N GLY A 461 15.05 -12.10 -50.80
CA GLY A 461 16.10 -13.09 -50.59
C GLY A 461 17.24 -12.64 -49.67
N GLY A 462 17.15 -11.46 -49.03
CA GLY A 462 18.16 -10.96 -48.09
C GLY A 462 17.93 -11.41 -46.65
N TRP A 463 18.99 -11.78 -45.95
CA TRP A 463 18.99 -11.98 -44.50
C TRP A 463 19.58 -10.76 -43.79
N ASP A 464 19.02 -10.43 -42.63
CA ASP A 464 19.58 -9.43 -41.73
C ASP A 464 20.00 -10.07 -40.40
N PHE A 465 20.79 -9.36 -39.61
CA PHE A 465 21.05 -9.75 -38.23
C PHE A 465 19.98 -9.11 -37.32
N HIS A 466 19.70 -9.76 -36.20
CA HIS A 466 18.66 -9.31 -35.27
C HIS A 466 19.15 -9.46 -33.83
N PRO A 467 19.48 -8.37 -33.11
CA PRO A 467 19.66 -8.43 -31.66
C PRO A 467 18.28 -8.73 -31.05
N MET A 468 18.06 -9.96 -30.62
CA MET A 468 16.81 -10.37 -30.00
C MET A 468 16.87 -10.04 -28.52
N HIS A 469 15.86 -9.31 -28.04
CA HIS A 469 15.72 -8.87 -26.66
C HIS A 469 14.50 -9.52 -25.99
N VAL A 470 14.62 -9.84 -24.70
CA VAL A 470 13.52 -10.30 -23.85
C VAL A 470 13.35 -9.39 -22.64
N HIS A 471 12.12 -8.92 -22.42
CA HIS A 471 11.74 -8.19 -21.21
C HIS A 471 11.51 -9.15 -20.04
N GLY A 472 11.56 -8.60 -18.83
CA GLY A 472 11.42 -9.38 -17.60
C GLY A 472 12.69 -10.17 -17.32
N TYR A 473 12.56 -11.44 -16.94
CA TYR A 473 13.68 -12.23 -16.45
C TYR A 473 14.68 -12.60 -17.55
N HIS A 474 15.97 -12.52 -17.26
CA HIS A 474 17.03 -13.04 -18.14
C HIS A 474 16.87 -14.53 -18.45
N ILE A 475 17.45 -14.93 -19.56
CA ILE A 475 17.32 -16.26 -20.16
C ILE A 475 18.68 -16.89 -20.37
N TYR A 476 18.75 -18.22 -20.41
CA TYR A 476 19.98 -18.91 -20.77
C TYR A 476 20.15 -18.82 -22.29
N ASP A 477 21.23 -18.17 -22.73
CA ASP A 477 21.61 -18.14 -24.13
C ASP A 477 22.22 -19.48 -24.54
N LEU A 478 21.46 -20.29 -25.27
CA LEU A 478 21.93 -21.59 -25.74
C LEU A 478 22.83 -21.48 -26.99
N GLY A 479 23.17 -20.27 -27.43
CA GLY A 479 24.03 -20.06 -28.58
C GLY A 479 23.28 -19.81 -29.87
N SER A 480 24.06 -19.71 -30.94
CA SER A 480 23.59 -19.54 -32.31
C SER A 480 24.31 -20.48 -33.27
N GLY A 481 23.79 -20.60 -34.49
CA GLY A 481 24.44 -21.39 -35.53
C GLY A 481 23.83 -21.18 -36.92
N ASN A 482 24.56 -21.64 -37.94
CA ASN A 482 24.10 -21.61 -39.33
C ASN A 482 23.06 -22.73 -39.59
N GLY A 483 22.16 -22.50 -40.55
CA GLY A 483 21.14 -23.45 -40.96
C GLY A 483 19.97 -23.50 -39.98
N THR A 484 19.48 -24.71 -39.68
CA THR A 484 18.30 -24.95 -38.83
C THR A 484 18.71 -25.53 -37.48
N TYR A 485 18.11 -25.03 -36.40
CA TYR A 485 18.38 -25.49 -35.04
C TYR A 485 18.19 -27.02 -34.86
N ASN A 486 19.13 -27.62 -34.12
CA ASN A 486 19.05 -29.01 -33.66
C ASN A 486 19.36 -29.08 -32.16
N ALA A 487 18.34 -29.33 -31.35
CA ALA A 487 18.47 -29.31 -29.89
C ALA A 487 19.47 -30.34 -29.35
N THR A 488 19.50 -31.57 -29.89
CA THR A 488 20.42 -32.62 -29.43
C THR A 488 21.87 -32.23 -29.69
N SER A 489 22.18 -31.76 -30.91
CA SER A 489 23.53 -31.32 -31.26
C SER A 489 23.96 -30.11 -30.44
N ASN A 490 23.04 -29.18 -30.16
CA ASN A 490 23.37 -28.00 -29.38
C ASN A 490 23.62 -28.34 -27.90
N GLU A 491 22.87 -29.29 -27.34
CA GLU A 491 23.00 -29.68 -25.94
C GLU A 491 24.39 -30.25 -25.60
N GLU A 492 25.10 -30.83 -26.58
CA GLU A 492 26.45 -31.37 -26.42
C GLU A 492 27.46 -30.32 -25.90
N HIS A 493 27.26 -29.03 -26.26
CA HIS A 493 28.09 -27.93 -25.80
C HIS A 493 28.03 -27.72 -24.27
N PHE A 494 26.91 -28.07 -23.63
CA PHE A 494 26.66 -27.78 -22.20
C PHE A 494 27.08 -28.92 -21.25
N THR A 495 27.99 -29.80 -21.68
CA THR A 495 28.50 -30.89 -20.85
C THR A 495 29.39 -30.38 -19.72
N ASN A 496 30.27 -29.41 -20.01
CA ASN A 496 31.20 -28.79 -19.05
C ASN A 496 31.10 -27.27 -19.06
N PHE A 497 29.97 -26.74 -19.53
CA PHE A 497 29.74 -25.32 -19.76
C PHE A 497 28.31 -25.00 -19.36
N THR A 498 28.13 -23.91 -18.62
CA THR A 498 26.81 -23.36 -18.29
C THR A 498 26.73 -21.93 -18.79
N PRO A 499 25.85 -21.63 -19.76
CA PRO A 499 25.80 -20.30 -20.34
C PRO A 499 25.38 -19.27 -19.30
N VAL A 500 25.93 -18.07 -19.40
CA VAL A 500 25.47 -16.93 -18.59
C VAL A 500 24.02 -16.56 -18.95
N LEU A 501 23.28 -16.06 -17.97
CA LEU A 501 21.97 -15.46 -18.19
C LEU A 501 22.13 -14.12 -18.93
N ARG A 502 21.32 -13.91 -19.96
CA ARG A 502 21.33 -12.72 -20.81
C ARG A 502 19.90 -12.27 -21.11
N ASP A 503 19.72 -11.05 -21.55
CA ASP A 503 18.43 -10.59 -22.10
C ASP A 503 18.52 -10.17 -23.57
N THR A 504 19.73 -9.93 -24.11
CA THR A 504 19.88 -9.49 -25.50
C THR A 504 20.98 -10.28 -26.21
N THR A 505 20.62 -11.12 -27.20
CA THR A 505 21.60 -11.89 -27.97
C THR A 505 21.34 -11.85 -29.47
N ASN A 506 22.43 -11.88 -30.25
CA ASN A 506 22.34 -11.69 -31.70
C ASN A 506 21.88 -12.97 -32.39
N LEU A 507 20.74 -12.91 -33.08
CA LEU A 507 20.44 -13.80 -34.19
C LEU A 507 21.26 -13.32 -35.40
N TYR A 508 22.44 -13.91 -35.58
CA TYR A 508 23.33 -13.56 -36.68
C TYR A 508 22.74 -13.96 -38.04
N ARG A 509 23.26 -13.31 -39.08
CA ARG A 509 23.12 -13.78 -40.46
C ARG A 509 24.42 -14.47 -40.88
N TYR A 510 24.30 -15.66 -41.48
CA TYR A 510 25.45 -16.41 -42.00
C TYR A 510 25.60 -16.29 -43.52
N ALA A 511 24.65 -15.61 -44.18
CA ALA A 511 24.68 -15.26 -45.58
C ALA A 511 23.97 -13.91 -45.78
N VAL A 512 24.40 -13.13 -46.77
CA VAL A 512 23.78 -11.81 -47.05
C VAL A 512 22.54 -11.96 -47.94
N LYS A 513 22.57 -12.88 -48.91
CA LYS A 513 21.50 -13.08 -49.89
C LYS A 513 21.47 -14.52 -50.40
N GLY A 514 20.28 -15.04 -50.71
CA GLY A 514 20.08 -16.39 -51.22
C GLY A 514 18.70 -16.60 -51.82
N VAL A 515 18.23 -17.85 -51.80
CA VAL A 515 16.88 -18.22 -52.27
C VAL A 515 15.85 -17.59 -51.32
N PRO A 516 14.84 -16.85 -51.82
CA PRO A 516 13.78 -16.29 -50.97
C PRO A 516 13.07 -17.33 -50.11
N HIS A 517 12.61 -16.91 -48.93
CA HIS A 517 11.93 -17.74 -47.94
C HIS A 517 12.72 -18.97 -47.47
N HIS A 518 14.03 -18.80 -47.31
CA HIS A 518 14.95 -19.83 -46.83
C HIS A 518 15.56 -19.47 -45.47
N THR A 519 15.74 -20.48 -44.64
CA THR A 519 16.35 -20.38 -43.31
C THR A 519 17.87 -20.50 -43.42
N ALA A 520 18.62 -19.57 -42.82
CA ALA A 520 20.10 -19.61 -42.84
C ALA A 520 20.74 -19.14 -41.52
N GLY A 521 20.10 -19.44 -40.39
CA GLY A 521 20.64 -19.15 -39.08
C GLY A 521 19.61 -19.38 -37.98
N TRP A 522 20.09 -19.59 -36.76
CA TRP A 522 19.23 -19.71 -35.59
C TRP A 522 19.90 -19.14 -34.33
N ARG A 523 19.06 -18.78 -33.35
CA ARG A 523 19.42 -18.45 -31.96
C ARG A 523 18.47 -19.23 -31.06
N ALA A 524 18.97 -19.89 -30.04
CA ALA A 524 18.14 -20.64 -29.10
C ALA A 524 18.29 -20.11 -27.68
N TRP A 525 17.17 -20.02 -26.97
CA TRP A 525 17.07 -19.55 -25.60
C TRP A 525 16.38 -20.60 -24.75
N ARG A 526 16.76 -20.72 -23.47
CA ARG A 526 16.09 -21.59 -22.51
C ARG A 526 15.65 -20.82 -21.27
N ILE A 527 14.39 -21.02 -20.88
CA ILE A 527 13.81 -20.40 -19.70
C ILE A 527 12.92 -21.38 -18.94
N ARG A 528 12.99 -21.36 -17.61
CA ARG A 528 12.03 -22.03 -16.73
C ARG A 528 11.01 -20.99 -16.24
N VAL A 529 9.73 -21.28 -16.42
CA VAL A 529 8.66 -20.42 -15.90
C VAL A 529 8.48 -20.74 -14.42
N THR A 530 8.60 -19.71 -13.58
CA THR A 530 8.51 -19.81 -12.11
C THR A 530 7.67 -18.65 -11.58
N GLU A 531 7.35 -18.67 -10.29
CA GLU A 531 6.72 -17.54 -9.62
C GLU A 531 7.56 -16.24 -9.77
N GLU A 532 8.87 -16.33 -9.92
CA GLU A 532 9.75 -15.16 -10.04
C GLU A 532 9.61 -14.42 -11.39
N ASN A 533 9.09 -15.06 -12.44
CA ASN A 533 8.99 -14.45 -13.78
C ASN A 533 7.58 -14.42 -14.38
N VAL A 534 6.53 -14.73 -13.60
CA VAL A 534 5.14 -14.50 -14.05
C VAL A 534 4.89 -13.01 -14.32
N GLY A 535 4.13 -12.73 -15.37
CA GLY A 535 3.88 -11.39 -15.92
C GLY A 535 3.56 -11.42 -17.41
N ALA A 536 3.43 -10.24 -18.02
CA ALA A 536 3.29 -10.06 -19.46
C ALA A 536 4.53 -9.33 -19.99
N TRP A 537 5.25 -9.95 -20.92
CA TRP A 537 6.58 -9.53 -21.34
C TRP A 537 6.68 -9.47 -22.86
N MET A 538 7.35 -8.46 -23.40
CA MET A 538 7.67 -8.41 -24.82
C MET A 538 8.98 -9.14 -25.11
N MET A 539 9.06 -9.82 -26.24
CA MET A 539 10.33 -10.24 -26.84
C MET A 539 10.38 -9.72 -28.27
N HIS A 540 11.41 -8.94 -28.61
CA HIS A 540 11.45 -8.22 -29.88
C HIS A 540 12.88 -8.06 -30.42
N CYS A 541 12.96 -7.69 -31.70
CA CYS A 541 14.22 -7.22 -32.28
C CYS A 541 14.55 -5.84 -31.74
N HIS A 542 15.77 -5.64 -31.25
CA HIS A 542 16.24 -4.36 -30.73
C HIS A 542 16.76 -3.42 -31.83
N VAL A 543 16.57 -3.77 -33.10
CA VAL A 543 16.65 -2.81 -34.21
C VAL A 543 15.33 -2.06 -34.28
N ALA A 544 15.34 -0.76 -33.99
CA ALA A 544 14.14 0.07 -33.84
C ALA A 544 13.28 0.07 -35.11
N GLN A 545 13.88 0.10 -36.30
CA GLN A 545 13.13 -0.01 -37.56
C GLN A 545 12.38 -1.35 -37.66
N HIS A 546 13.01 -2.44 -37.23
CA HIS A 546 12.40 -3.77 -37.28
C HIS A 546 11.25 -3.87 -36.29
N GLN A 547 11.40 -3.31 -35.10
CA GLN A 547 10.33 -3.20 -34.10
C GLN A 547 9.12 -2.42 -34.65
N VAL A 548 9.32 -1.22 -35.20
CA VAL A 548 8.26 -0.41 -35.83
C VAL A 548 7.56 -1.17 -36.97
N MET A 549 8.32 -1.90 -37.78
CA MET A 549 7.79 -2.73 -38.87
C MET A 549 7.09 -4.02 -38.40
N GLY A 550 7.12 -4.33 -37.11
CA GLY A 550 6.32 -5.39 -36.50
C GLY A 550 7.09 -6.55 -35.87
N MET A 551 8.41 -6.43 -35.69
CA MET A 551 9.27 -7.52 -35.21
C MET A 551 9.24 -7.73 -33.69
N ALA A 552 8.07 -8.04 -33.16
CA ALA A 552 7.81 -8.19 -31.74
C ALA A 552 6.83 -9.34 -31.43
N THR A 553 6.97 -9.93 -30.26
CA THR A 553 6.07 -10.94 -29.73
C THR A 553 5.73 -10.63 -28.29
N VAL A 554 4.53 -11.03 -27.86
CA VAL A 554 4.08 -10.86 -26.47
C VAL A 554 3.97 -12.22 -25.81
N TRP A 555 4.52 -12.35 -24.62
CA TRP A 555 4.52 -13.56 -23.82
C TRP A 555 3.79 -13.33 -22.50
N VAL A 556 2.95 -14.27 -22.10
CA VAL A 556 2.24 -14.21 -20.81
C VAL A 556 2.61 -15.45 -20.00
N PHE A 557 3.38 -15.22 -18.93
CA PHE A 557 3.84 -16.26 -18.02
C PHE A 557 2.95 -16.31 -16.78
N GLY A 558 2.38 -17.48 -16.50
CA GLY A 558 1.38 -17.66 -15.44
C GLY A 558 -0.06 -17.44 -15.93
N ASN A 559 -1.02 -17.89 -15.13
CA ASN A 559 -2.44 -17.59 -15.33
C ASN A 559 -2.85 -16.31 -14.55
N GLU A 560 -4.14 -15.97 -14.61
CA GLU A 560 -4.68 -14.81 -13.88
C GLU A 560 -4.36 -14.85 -12.38
N GLU A 561 -4.59 -16.00 -11.73
CA GLU A 561 -4.36 -16.18 -10.30
C GLU A 561 -2.87 -16.02 -9.96
N ASP A 562 -1.98 -16.62 -10.74
CA ASP A 562 -0.53 -16.54 -10.56
C ASP A 562 -0.05 -15.08 -10.61
N ILE A 563 -0.51 -14.32 -11.61
CA ILE A 563 -0.13 -12.92 -11.83
C ILE A 563 -0.72 -12.02 -10.73
N LYS A 564 -2.00 -12.20 -10.37
CA LYS A 564 -2.68 -11.42 -9.31
C LYS A 564 -2.24 -11.79 -7.89
N MET A 565 -1.70 -12.99 -7.68
CA MET A 565 -1.16 -13.41 -6.39
C MET A 565 0.22 -12.81 -6.15
N LYS A 566 1.03 -12.68 -7.21
CA LYS A 566 2.37 -12.11 -7.10
C LYS A 566 2.34 -10.59 -6.86
N PHE A 567 1.50 -9.86 -7.58
CA PHE A 567 1.43 -8.40 -7.45
C PHE A 567 0.10 -7.98 -6.85
N PRO A 568 0.10 -7.05 -5.88
CA PRO A 568 -1.08 -6.74 -5.09
C PRO A 568 -2.24 -6.23 -5.95
N ALA A 569 -3.43 -6.80 -5.79
CA ALA A 569 -4.63 -6.36 -6.47
C ALA A 569 -5.12 -4.98 -5.97
N VAL A 570 -6.16 -4.44 -6.61
CA VAL A 570 -6.88 -3.21 -6.19
C VAL A 570 -7.09 -3.22 -4.66
N PRO A 571 -6.73 -2.14 -3.93
CA PRO A 571 -6.49 -0.78 -4.43
C PRO A 571 -5.06 -0.45 -4.90
N TYR A 572 -4.07 -1.33 -4.68
CA TYR A 572 -2.65 -0.97 -4.84
C TYR A 572 -2.24 -0.75 -6.30
N THR A 573 -2.93 -1.39 -7.25
CA THR A 573 -2.66 -1.26 -8.69
C THR A 573 -3.62 -0.34 -9.43
N LYS A 574 -4.62 0.27 -8.75
CA LYS A 574 -5.69 1.03 -9.41
C LYS A 574 -5.14 2.16 -10.29
N GLY A 575 -4.13 2.89 -9.82
CA GLY A 575 -3.51 3.98 -10.58
C GLY A 575 -2.80 3.56 -11.88
N TYR A 576 -2.51 2.26 -12.04
CA TYR A 576 -1.86 1.71 -13.24
C TYR A 576 -2.86 1.16 -14.27
N LEU A 577 -4.14 0.99 -13.91
CA LEU A 577 -5.14 0.38 -14.79
C LEU A 577 -5.77 1.39 -15.76
N ASP A 578 -5.87 2.65 -15.35
CA ASP A 578 -6.55 3.70 -16.11
C ASP A 578 -5.60 4.40 -17.11
N TYR A 579 -6.05 4.57 -18.37
CA TYR A 579 -5.31 5.33 -19.38
C TYR A 579 -5.20 6.80 -18.99
N GLY A 580 -3.97 7.32 -18.94
CA GLY A 580 -3.68 8.72 -18.56
C GLY A 580 -3.59 8.97 -17.05
N GLY A 581 -3.67 7.94 -16.22
CA GLY A 581 -3.67 8.09 -14.78
C GLY A 581 -4.94 8.77 -14.25
N ILE A 582 -5.22 8.57 -12.97
CA ILE A 582 -6.43 9.05 -12.32
C ILE A 582 -6.29 10.56 -12.04
N HIS A 583 -6.87 11.40 -12.90
CA HIS A 583 -7.25 12.77 -12.53
C HIS A 583 -8.65 12.73 -11.91
N VAL A 584 -8.76 13.01 -10.61
CA VAL A 584 -10.05 13.14 -9.92
C VAL A 584 -10.21 14.54 -9.36
N SER A 585 -11.21 15.25 -9.88
CA SER A 585 -11.87 16.36 -9.20
C SER A 585 -13.16 15.85 -8.54
N THR A 586 -13.33 16.09 -7.24
CA THR A 586 -14.56 15.77 -6.48
C THR A 586 -15.37 17.04 -6.22
N GLU A 587 -15.92 17.63 -7.26
CA GLU A 587 -16.80 18.81 -7.14
C GLU A 587 -18.25 18.45 -7.45
N ASN A 588 -19.19 18.82 -6.58
CA ASN A 588 -20.60 18.83 -6.98
C ASN A 588 -20.85 20.11 -7.78
N PHE A 589 -21.76 20.08 -8.75
CA PHE A 589 -22.12 21.24 -9.54
C PHE A 589 -23.55 21.70 -9.31
N PHE A 590 -23.71 23.01 -9.42
CA PHE A 590 -24.99 23.70 -9.48
C PHE A 590 -25.12 24.38 -10.83
N VAL A 591 -26.23 24.13 -11.50
CA VAL A 591 -26.54 24.67 -12.82
C VAL A 591 -27.81 25.52 -12.74
N VAL A 592 -27.83 26.68 -13.39
CA VAL A 592 -29.03 27.50 -13.62
C VAL A 592 -29.29 27.51 -15.11
N ALA A 593 -30.48 27.10 -15.51
CA ALA A 593 -30.84 27.04 -16.92
C ALA A 593 -32.33 27.30 -17.14
N SER A 594 -32.69 27.63 -18.39
CA SER A 594 -34.09 27.73 -18.84
C SER A 594 -34.62 26.37 -19.31
N GLU A 595 -35.94 26.20 -19.40
CA GLU A 595 -36.59 24.94 -19.81
C GLU A 595 -35.97 24.29 -21.07
N PRO A 596 -35.67 25.04 -22.16
CA PRO A 596 -35.11 24.44 -23.39
C PRO A 596 -33.75 23.78 -23.23
N PHE A 597 -32.99 24.10 -22.17
CA PHE A 597 -31.74 23.41 -21.86
C PHE A 597 -31.98 21.92 -21.61
N LEU A 598 -33.10 21.57 -20.98
CA LEU A 598 -33.48 20.19 -20.67
C LEU A 598 -34.07 19.44 -21.88
N ASP A 599 -34.38 20.16 -22.96
CA ASP A 599 -34.87 19.61 -24.22
C ASP A 599 -33.73 19.39 -25.24
N GLY A 600 -32.46 19.52 -24.80
CA GLY A 600 -31.27 19.33 -25.64
C GLY A 600 -30.98 20.49 -26.59
N ALA A 601 -31.42 21.71 -26.29
CA ALA A 601 -31.04 22.90 -27.06
C ALA A 601 -29.52 23.15 -26.98
N GLU A 602 -28.93 23.67 -28.07
CA GLU A 602 -27.52 24.05 -28.12
C GLU A 602 -27.19 25.09 -27.03
N PHE A 603 -26.06 24.91 -26.34
CA PHE A 603 -25.60 25.78 -25.25
C PHE A 603 -24.08 26.04 -25.36
N GLU A 604 -23.60 27.09 -24.69
CA GLU A 604 -22.16 27.42 -24.60
C GLU A 604 -21.72 27.38 -23.12
N ILE A 605 -20.54 26.81 -22.83
CA ILE A 605 -19.93 26.75 -21.47
C ILE A 605 -18.76 27.73 -21.35
N PRO A 606 -18.59 28.39 -20.18
CA PRO A 606 -19.58 28.49 -19.10
C PRO A 606 -20.76 29.38 -19.52
N GLY A 607 -21.93 29.20 -18.90
CA GLY A 607 -23.12 29.99 -19.20
C GLY A 607 -22.93 31.51 -19.03
N VAL A 608 -23.95 32.28 -19.40
CA VAL A 608 -23.93 33.77 -19.52
C VAL A 608 -23.44 34.52 -18.26
N GLY A 609 -23.53 33.90 -17.07
CA GLY A 609 -23.34 34.53 -15.77
C GLY A 609 -22.07 34.21 -14.97
N ALA A 610 -21.04 33.54 -15.52
CA ALA A 610 -19.84 33.16 -14.73
C ALA A 610 -19.16 34.37 -14.03
N ASP A 611 -18.86 34.21 -12.74
CA ASP A 611 -18.44 35.29 -11.81
C ASP A 611 -17.11 35.95 -12.19
N SER A 612 -16.96 37.21 -11.80
CA SER A 612 -15.83 38.13 -12.13
C SER A 612 -14.42 37.72 -11.67
N PHE A 613 -14.23 36.56 -11.04
CA PHE A 613 -12.91 36.09 -10.58
C PHE A 613 -12.11 35.33 -11.64
N ASP A 614 -12.71 34.95 -12.77
CA ASP A 614 -12.15 33.92 -13.66
C ASP A 614 -11.44 34.44 -14.92
N TRP A 615 -11.55 35.73 -15.26
CA TRP A 615 -11.06 36.23 -16.55
C TRP A 615 -9.72 36.97 -16.49
N LYS A 616 -9.17 37.17 -15.27
CA LYS A 616 -7.94 37.97 -15.07
C LYS A 616 -6.66 37.14 -15.15
N TYR A 617 -6.76 35.81 -15.14
CA TYR A 617 -5.66 34.87 -15.31
C TYR A 617 -6.13 33.73 -16.23
N PRO A 618 -5.84 33.77 -17.54
CA PRO A 618 -6.09 32.61 -18.40
C PRO A 618 -5.12 31.50 -17.96
N GLY A 619 -5.59 30.56 -17.14
CA GLY A 619 -4.75 29.50 -16.58
C GLY A 619 -5.18 28.91 -15.23
N THR A 620 -6.17 29.46 -14.52
CA THR A 620 -6.80 28.77 -13.39
C THR A 620 -8.12 28.17 -13.86
N GLN A 621 -8.13 26.85 -13.95
CA GLN A 621 -9.02 26.08 -14.80
C GLN A 621 -10.38 25.82 -14.14
N PHE A 622 -11.43 26.25 -14.83
CA PHE A 622 -12.73 25.60 -14.76
C PHE A 622 -12.87 24.73 -16.03
N PRO A 623 -13.08 23.41 -15.92
CA PRO A 623 -13.03 22.58 -14.70
C PRO A 623 -11.62 22.45 -14.11
N VAL A 624 -11.51 22.09 -12.82
CA VAL A 624 -10.25 22.00 -12.05
C VAL A 624 -9.23 21.01 -12.63
N ASP A 625 -9.65 20.10 -13.52
CA ASP A 625 -8.79 19.18 -14.26
C ASP A 625 -8.32 19.72 -15.64
N GLY A 626 -8.72 20.94 -16.02
CA GLY A 626 -8.35 21.57 -17.28
C GLY A 626 -9.08 21.06 -18.52
N ARG A 627 -9.99 20.10 -18.39
CA ARG A 627 -10.60 19.40 -19.53
C ARG A 627 -12.04 19.86 -19.77
N LEU A 628 -12.21 20.86 -20.63
CA LEU A 628 -13.52 21.38 -21.04
C LEU A 628 -14.47 20.28 -21.57
N GLU A 629 -13.91 19.21 -22.17
CA GLU A 629 -14.65 18.06 -22.68
C GLU A 629 -15.45 17.31 -21.61
N HIS A 630 -14.95 17.22 -20.37
CA HIS A 630 -15.66 16.54 -19.28
C HIS A 630 -16.87 17.35 -18.81
N ALA A 631 -16.71 18.66 -18.67
CA ALA A 631 -17.80 19.57 -18.37
C ALA A 631 -18.86 19.57 -19.49
N ASN A 632 -18.43 19.59 -20.76
CA ASN A 632 -19.33 19.48 -21.91
C ASN A 632 -20.12 18.17 -21.87
N ARG A 633 -19.46 17.02 -21.69
CA ARG A 633 -20.11 15.71 -21.62
C ARG A 633 -21.12 15.61 -20.47
N PHE A 634 -20.77 16.15 -19.30
CA PHE A 634 -21.69 16.19 -18.16
C PHE A 634 -22.92 17.05 -18.45
N ILE A 635 -22.75 18.25 -18.99
CA ILE A 635 -23.85 19.16 -19.30
C ILE A 635 -24.71 18.60 -20.46
N GLU A 636 -24.10 17.94 -21.44
CA GLU A 636 -24.81 17.16 -22.48
C GLU A 636 -25.64 16.02 -21.86
N GLU A 637 -25.09 15.29 -20.88
CA GLU A 637 -25.84 14.25 -20.17
C GLU A 637 -26.98 14.84 -19.34
N VAL A 638 -26.77 15.96 -18.64
CA VAL A 638 -27.85 16.65 -17.92
C VAL A 638 -28.96 17.08 -18.88
N ALA A 639 -28.59 17.66 -20.02
CA ALA A 639 -29.53 18.13 -21.04
C ALA A 639 -30.28 16.97 -21.73
N THR A 640 -29.69 15.78 -21.83
CA THR A 640 -30.28 14.62 -22.52
C THR A 640 -30.99 13.62 -21.58
N ASN A 641 -30.54 13.49 -20.34
CA ASN A 641 -31.06 12.56 -19.32
C ASN A 641 -31.82 13.25 -18.18
N ALA A 642 -32.27 14.49 -18.35
CA ALA A 642 -33.01 15.27 -17.35
C ALA A 642 -34.19 14.51 -16.69
N THR A 643 -34.81 13.56 -17.40
CA THR A 643 -35.91 12.72 -16.90
C THR A 643 -35.50 11.72 -15.81
N SER A 644 -34.22 11.40 -15.69
CA SER A 644 -33.69 10.49 -14.65
C SER A 644 -33.44 11.20 -13.31
N TRP A 645 -33.49 12.54 -13.30
CA TRP A 645 -33.24 13.36 -12.12
C TRP A 645 -34.53 13.58 -11.33
N SER A 646 -34.41 13.77 -10.01
CA SER A 646 -35.55 13.98 -9.13
C SER A 646 -36.06 15.42 -9.25
N ASN A 647 -37.24 15.60 -9.85
CA ASN A 647 -37.92 16.89 -9.92
C ASN A 647 -38.57 17.23 -8.57
N MET A 648 -38.27 18.42 -8.04
CA MET A 648 -38.78 18.90 -6.76
C MET A 648 -39.06 20.40 -6.76
N THR A 649 -39.94 20.82 -5.85
CA THR A 649 -40.23 22.24 -5.62
C THR A 649 -39.00 22.98 -5.09
N VAL A 650 -38.90 24.28 -5.38
CA VAL A 650 -37.79 25.13 -4.92
C VAL A 650 -37.63 25.05 -3.40
N GLY A 651 -38.73 25.10 -2.63
CA GLY A 651 -38.68 24.96 -1.17
C GLY A 651 -38.03 23.65 -0.70
N THR A 652 -38.46 22.51 -1.24
CA THR A 652 -37.89 21.19 -0.91
C THR A 652 -36.42 21.10 -1.31
N CYS A 653 -36.07 21.66 -2.47
CA CYS A 653 -34.69 21.73 -2.94
C CYS A 653 -33.82 22.52 -1.97
N MET A 654 -34.31 23.67 -1.53
CA MET A 654 -33.61 24.53 -0.58
C MET A 654 -33.52 23.92 0.81
N GLU A 655 -34.47 23.09 1.24
CA GLU A 655 -34.35 22.31 2.48
C GLU A 655 -33.19 21.31 2.41
N ILE A 656 -33.01 20.64 1.28
CA ILE A 656 -31.94 19.64 1.09
C ILE A 656 -30.57 20.31 0.99
N TYR A 657 -30.45 21.37 0.20
CA TYR A 657 -29.16 21.94 -0.16
C TYR A 657 -28.71 23.14 0.71
N ASN A 658 -29.57 23.69 1.59
CA ASN A 658 -29.18 24.75 2.54
C ASN A 658 -29.06 24.28 4.00
N ASP A 659 -29.33 23.01 4.33
CA ASP A 659 -29.10 22.48 5.69
C ASP A 659 -27.61 22.11 5.88
N PRO A 660 -26.83 22.86 6.67
CA PRO A 660 -25.41 22.59 6.85
C PRO A 660 -25.13 21.31 7.64
N TYR A 661 -26.15 20.75 8.30
CA TYR A 661 -26.04 19.51 9.07
C TYR A 661 -26.50 18.29 8.26
N GLN A 662 -26.94 18.47 7.00
CA GLN A 662 -27.37 17.40 6.10
C GLN A 662 -26.33 17.18 4.99
N ALA A 663 -25.61 16.06 5.06
CA ALA A 663 -24.73 15.66 3.97
C ALA A 663 -25.55 15.28 2.72
N LEU A 664 -25.10 15.74 1.55
CA LEU A 664 -25.66 15.45 0.23
C LEU A 664 -25.35 14.00 -0.23
N ARG A 665 -25.88 13.02 0.52
CA ARG A 665 -25.64 11.58 0.30
C ARG A 665 -26.68 10.91 -0.60
N LYS A 666 -27.82 11.55 -0.82
CA LYS A 666 -28.91 11.06 -1.65
C LYS A 666 -29.05 11.81 -2.96
N HIS A 667 -28.50 13.02 -3.01
CA HIS A 667 -28.46 13.87 -4.17
C HIS A 667 -27.11 14.55 -4.24
N ARG A 668 -26.55 14.77 -5.43
CA ARG A 668 -25.22 15.40 -5.60
C ARG A 668 -25.27 16.71 -6.39
N ASN A 669 -25.63 16.62 -7.67
CA ASN A 669 -25.73 17.72 -8.60
C ASN A 669 -27.17 18.25 -8.61
N VAL A 670 -27.32 19.54 -8.89
CA VAL A 670 -28.63 20.19 -8.96
C VAL A 670 -28.70 21.19 -10.09
N VAL A 671 -29.80 21.13 -10.84
CA VAL A 671 -30.16 22.09 -11.88
C VAL A 671 -31.36 22.88 -11.38
N MET A 672 -31.22 24.20 -11.32
CA MET A 672 -32.30 25.14 -11.06
C MET A 672 -32.88 25.62 -12.38
N VAL A 673 -34.17 25.34 -12.60
CA VAL A 673 -34.87 25.78 -13.80
C VAL A 673 -35.48 27.15 -13.53
N VAL A 674 -35.14 28.12 -14.38
CA VAL A 674 -35.54 29.52 -14.20
C VAL A 674 -36.14 30.12 -15.48
N GLN A 675 -36.94 31.16 -15.31
CA GLN A 675 -37.51 31.96 -16.39
C GLN A 675 -37.48 33.45 -16.05
N GLU A 676 -37.70 34.32 -17.03
CA GLU A 676 -37.98 35.73 -16.76
C GLU A 676 -39.39 35.91 -16.16
N PRO A 677 -39.54 36.69 -15.08
CA PRO A 677 -40.84 36.95 -14.47
C PRO A 677 -41.85 37.50 -15.49
N GLY A 678 -42.97 36.80 -15.68
CA GLY A 678 -44.01 37.17 -16.63
C GLY A 678 -43.74 36.79 -18.09
N ASN A 679 -42.64 36.08 -18.39
CA ASN A 679 -42.34 35.52 -19.71
C ASN A 679 -42.13 34.00 -19.64
N PRO A 680 -43.20 33.20 -19.76
CA PRO A 680 -43.15 31.74 -19.64
C PRO A 680 -42.46 31.04 -20.83
N SER A 681 -42.07 31.79 -21.86
CA SER A 681 -41.42 31.26 -23.08
C SER A 681 -39.94 31.62 -23.13
N THR A 682 -39.30 31.83 -21.97
CA THR A 682 -37.89 32.20 -21.90
C THR A 682 -37.02 31.12 -22.52
N LYS A 683 -36.31 31.46 -23.62
CA LYS A 683 -35.53 30.50 -24.39
C LYS A 683 -34.04 30.43 -24.03
N GLY A 684 -33.60 31.28 -23.09
CA GLY A 684 -32.21 31.56 -22.82
C GLY A 684 -31.91 33.05 -23.00
N TRP A 685 -30.63 33.40 -22.88
CA TRP A 685 -30.18 34.78 -22.90
C TRP A 685 -28.94 34.94 -23.76
N ARG A 686 -28.80 36.07 -24.43
CA ARG A 686 -27.56 36.43 -25.12
C ARG A 686 -26.62 37.12 -24.17
N THR A 687 -25.33 36.94 -24.37
CA THR A 687 -24.32 37.68 -23.59
C THR A 687 -24.46 39.19 -23.78
N SER A 688 -24.89 39.66 -24.95
CA SER A 688 -25.14 41.08 -25.23
C SER A 688 -26.36 41.66 -24.51
N GLU A 689 -27.33 40.83 -24.12
CA GLU A 689 -28.53 41.23 -23.37
C GLU A 689 -28.26 41.35 -21.86
N VAL A 690 -27.28 40.60 -21.36
CA VAL A 690 -27.00 40.48 -19.92
C VAL A 690 -25.71 41.22 -19.52
N ARG A 691 -24.64 41.13 -20.32
CA ARG A 691 -23.28 41.63 -20.04
C ARG A 691 -22.81 42.68 -21.05
N SER A 692 -23.34 43.89 -20.97
CA SER A 692 -22.91 45.00 -21.84
C SER A 692 -21.53 45.57 -21.48
N ASP A 693 -20.93 45.13 -20.37
CA ASP A 693 -19.57 45.46 -19.95
C ASP A 693 -18.48 44.71 -20.74
N LEU A 694 -18.80 43.60 -21.40
CA LEU A 694 -17.83 42.81 -22.15
C LEU A 694 -17.41 43.48 -23.48
N PRO A 695 -16.16 43.32 -23.94
CA PRO A 695 -15.73 43.77 -25.27
C PRO A 695 -16.58 43.15 -26.38
N SER A 696 -16.79 43.86 -27.50
CA SER A 696 -17.62 43.38 -28.62
C SER A 696 -17.15 42.06 -29.24
N SER A 697 -15.86 41.72 -29.11
CA SER A 697 -15.28 40.44 -29.57
C SER A 697 -15.72 39.24 -28.74
N ASN A 698 -16.19 39.47 -27.50
CA ASN A 698 -16.51 38.41 -26.54
C ASN A 698 -18.03 38.34 -26.26
N ARG A 699 -18.84 39.01 -27.10
CA ARG A 699 -20.30 38.95 -27.03
C ARG A 699 -20.80 37.92 -28.04
N SER A 700 -21.26 36.77 -27.54
CA SER A 700 -22.07 35.83 -28.31
C SER A 700 -23.50 36.39 -28.48
N GLU A 701 -23.94 36.46 -29.73
CA GLU A 701 -25.32 36.78 -30.14
C GLU A 701 -26.20 35.53 -30.20
N THR A 702 -25.64 34.37 -29.91
CA THR A 702 -26.36 33.10 -29.79
C THR A 702 -27.17 33.11 -28.50
N VAL A 703 -28.42 32.66 -28.57
CA VAL A 703 -29.27 32.53 -27.37
C VAL A 703 -28.80 31.30 -26.60
N ASN A 704 -28.26 31.48 -25.40
CA ASN A 704 -27.74 30.38 -24.59
C ASN A 704 -28.77 30.02 -23.50
N PRO A 705 -29.33 28.79 -23.51
CA PRO A 705 -30.31 28.36 -22.51
C PRO A 705 -29.66 28.05 -21.14
N LEU A 706 -28.34 27.88 -21.08
CA LEU A 706 -27.54 27.77 -19.85
C LEU A 706 -27.21 29.18 -19.31
N PHE A 707 -27.77 29.51 -18.15
CA PHE A 707 -27.58 30.85 -17.54
C PHE A 707 -26.31 30.93 -16.70
N LEU A 708 -26.08 29.95 -15.83
CA LEU A 708 -24.93 29.91 -14.92
C LEU A 708 -24.58 28.46 -14.61
N MET A 709 -23.29 28.17 -14.49
CA MET A 709 -22.78 26.95 -13.85
C MET A 709 -21.81 27.38 -12.77
N LYS A 710 -21.94 26.80 -11.57
CA LYS A 710 -21.08 27.13 -10.44
C LYS A 710 -20.78 25.87 -9.63
N ARG A 711 -19.57 25.80 -9.08
CA ARG A 711 -19.19 24.79 -8.10
C ARG A 711 -20.11 24.86 -6.88
N LEU A 712 -20.63 23.71 -6.48
CA LEU A 712 -21.45 23.52 -5.29
C LEU A 712 -20.57 22.98 -4.16
N SER A 713 -20.08 23.87 -3.31
CA SER A 713 -19.38 23.53 -2.05
C SER A 713 -20.24 23.88 -0.84
N PRO A 714 -21.27 23.09 -0.48
CA PRO A 714 -22.04 23.31 0.74
C PRO A 714 -21.29 22.85 2.00
N THR A 715 -20.25 22.01 1.86
CA THR A 715 -19.52 21.42 2.98
C THR A 715 -18.10 21.95 3.17
N ASP A 716 -17.46 22.53 2.15
CA ASP A 716 -16.01 22.80 2.22
C ASP A 716 -15.61 23.78 3.32
N ASP A 717 -16.45 24.74 3.73
CA ASP A 717 -16.06 25.70 4.78
C ASP A 717 -16.31 25.22 6.22
N TYR A 718 -17.20 24.26 6.43
CA TYR A 718 -17.46 23.64 7.75
C TYR A 718 -16.76 22.27 7.91
N ILE A 719 -16.46 21.63 6.78
CA ILE A 719 -15.69 20.40 6.62
C ILE A 719 -14.45 20.78 5.78
N GLN A 720 -13.59 21.68 6.31
CA GLN A 720 -12.33 22.05 5.64
C GLN A 720 -11.34 20.88 5.69
N TRP A 721 -11.03 20.31 4.53
CA TRP A 721 -9.84 19.49 4.31
C TRP A 721 -8.89 20.31 3.45
N ASN A 722 -7.74 20.70 4.00
CA ASN A 722 -6.66 21.32 3.24
C ASN A 722 -5.34 20.55 3.47
N GLU A 723 -4.37 20.75 2.58
CA GLU A 723 -3.03 20.14 2.59
C GLU A 723 -2.19 20.45 3.85
N ALA A 724 -2.66 21.36 4.73
CA ALA A 724 -2.00 21.76 5.96
C ALA A 724 -2.71 21.25 7.25
N GLY A 725 -3.75 20.42 7.10
CA GLY A 725 -4.50 19.80 8.18
C GLY A 725 -5.92 20.35 8.39
N VAL A 726 -6.79 19.53 8.98
CA VAL A 726 -8.21 19.84 9.19
C VAL A 726 -8.39 20.86 10.32
N GLY A 727 -8.72 22.10 9.96
CA GLY A 727 -9.13 23.14 10.89
C GLY A 727 -10.59 22.99 11.31
N VAL A 728 -10.95 23.54 12.48
CA VAL A 728 -12.35 23.85 12.81
C VAL A 728 -12.79 24.92 11.81
N GLY A 729 -13.58 24.52 10.82
CA GLY A 729 -14.16 25.42 9.83
C GLY A 729 -14.88 26.61 10.48
N LYS A 730 -14.98 27.73 9.77
CA LYS A 730 -15.78 28.86 10.25
C LYS A 730 -17.23 28.41 10.45
N PRO A 731 -17.96 28.92 11.45
CA PRO A 731 -19.37 28.59 11.62
C PRO A 731 -20.10 28.83 10.30
N PHE A 732 -20.84 27.84 9.81
CA PHE A 732 -21.67 28.00 8.61
C PHE A 732 -22.59 29.21 8.78
N THR A 733 -22.40 30.22 7.95
CA THR A 733 -23.13 31.48 8.02
C THR A 733 -24.34 31.45 7.08
N GLU A 734 -25.22 32.43 7.22
CA GLU A 734 -26.35 32.58 6.31
C GLU A 734 -25.90 32.85 4.87
N GLU A 735 -24.71 33.45 4.67
CA GLU A 735 -24.12 33.74 3.36
C GLU A 735 -23.66 32.48 2.61
N ASP A 736 -23.39 31.39 3.33
CA ASP A 736 -22.87 30.13 2.76
C ASP A 736 -23.95 29.25 2.12
N ARG A 737 -25.23 29.55 2.42
CA ARG A 737 -26.40 28.88 1.84
C ARG A 737 -26.46 29.13 0.34
N ILE A 738 -26.83 28.11 -0.43
CA ILE A 738 -27.07 28.23 -1.87
C ILE A 738 -28.10 29.31 -2.17
N ALA A 739 -29.18 29.39 -1.39
CA ALA A 739 -30.17 30.45 -1.54
C ALA A 739 -29.53 31.84 -1.47
N SER A 740 -28.60 32.07 -0.54
CA SER A 740 -27.88 33.33 -0.41
C SER A 740 -26.89 33.57 -1.55
N LYS A 741 -26.17 32.52 -1.99
CA LYS A 741 -25.25 32.57 -3.15
C LYS A 741 -25.97 32.90 -4.45
N LEU A 742 -27.22 32.48 -4.59
CA LEU A 742 -28.10 32.81 -5.72
C LEU A 742 -28.89 34.09 -5.52
N ARG A 743 -28.82 34.70 -4.34
CA ARG A 743 -29.73 35.79 -3.95
C ARG A 743 -31.20 35.41 -4.22
N LEU A 744 -31.51 34.13 -3.99
CA LEU A 744 -32.82 33.52 -4.14
C LEU A 744 -33.62 33.77 -2.86
N ASP A 745 -34.74 34.47 -2.98
CA ASP A 745 -35.76 34.49 -1.95
C ASP A 745 -36.58 33.20 -2.03
N VAL A 746 -36.41 32.32 -1.03
CA VAL A 746 -37.06 31.00 -0.98
C VAL A 746 -38.58 31.10 -0.86
N ASN A 747 -39.11 32.22 -0.32
CA ASN A 747 -40.56 32.39 -0.16
C ASN A 747 -41.23 32.84 -1.46
N THR A 748 -40.54 33.64 -2.27
CA THR A 748 -41.08 34.15 -3.53
C THR A 748 -40.54 33.40 -4.76
N SER A 749 -39.55 32.52 -4.58
CA SER A 749 -38.81 31.84 -5.64
C SER A 749 -38.14 32.78 -6.65
N ILE A 750 -37.75 34.00 -6.22
CA ILE A 750 -37.11 34.99 -7.10
C ILE A 750 -35.60 35.02 -6.85
N VAL A 751 -34.82 34.79 -7.89
CA VAL A 751 -33.36 34.91 -7.96
C VAL A 751 -33.02 36.33 -8.42
N LYS A 752 -32.33 37.11 -7.59
CA LYS A 752 -31.87 38.46 -7.99
C LYS A 752 -30.52 38.38 -8.68
N THR A 753 -30.46 38.86 -9.93
CA THR A 753 -29.21 38.86 -10.70
C THR A 753 -28.42 40.17 -10.45
N ASN A 754 -27.15 40.21 -10.84
CA ASN A 754 -26.30 41.40 -10.66
C ASN A 754 -25.54 41.73 -11.95
N PHE A 755 -26.27 41.72 -13.07
CA PHE A 755 -25.68 41.95 -14.39
C PHE A 755 -25.96 43.37 -14.88
N THR A 756 -25.13 43.82 -15.82
CA THR A 756 -25.11 45.23 -16.25
C THR A 756 -26.28 45.65 -17.14
N SER A 757 -27.07 44.69 -17.67
CA SER A 757 -28.11 45.03 -18.67
C SER A 757 -29.42 44.23 -18.62
N GLY A 758 -29.44 42.96 -18.20
CA GLY A 758 -30.68 42.18 -18.18
C GLY A 758 -30.63 40.93 -17.31
N PRO A 759 -31.77 40.22 -17.20
CA PRO A 759 -32.93 40.61 -16.39
C PRO A 759 -32.56 40.78 -14.90
N GLU A 760 -33.09 41.80 -14.22
CA GLU A 760 -32.78 42.07 -12.79
C GLU A 760 -33.24 40.94 -11.85
N GLU A 761 -34.29 40.21 -12.25
CA GLU A 761 -34.91 39.12 -11.49
C GLU A 761 -35.19 37.93 -12.41
N LEU A 762 -34.98 36.73 -11.89
CA LEU A 762 -35.35 35.46 -12.50
C LEU A 762 -36.26 34.69 -11.56
N GLU A 763 -37.33 34.09 -12.08
CA GLU A 763 -38.23 33.23 -11.32
C GLU A 763 -37.75 31.78 -11.41
N ALA A 764 -37.44 31.18 -10.25
CA ALA A 764 -37.12 29.76 -10.13
C ALA A 764 -38.41 28.93 -10.08
N LEU A 765 -38.57 28.02 -11.04
CA LEU A 765 -39.79 27.21 -11.18
C LEU A 765 -39.72 25.95 -10.33
N TYR A 766 -38.65 25.18 -10.51
CA TYR A 766 -38.38 23.93 -9.83
C TYR A 766 -36.88 23.62 -9.91
N CYS A 767 -36.45 22.58 -9.20
CA CYS A 767 -35.09 22.06 -9.37
C CYS A 767 -35.12 20.58 -9.71
N LEU A 768 -34.13 20.16 -10.49
CA LEU A 768 -33.81 18.76 -10.72
C LEU A 768 -32.58 18.43 -9.88
N ALA A 769 -32.72 17.46 -8.98
CA ALA A 769 -31.61 16.97 -8.18
C ALA A 769 -31.24 15.56 -8.64
N GLU A 770 -29.98 15.34 -8.94
CA GLU A 770 -29.50 14.05 -9.39
C GLU A 770 -29.46 13.05 -8.22
N PRO A 771 -30.24 11.95 -8.24
CA PRO A 771 -30.22 10.96 -7.18
C PRO A 771 -28.92 10.13 -7.22
N ILE A 772 -28.37 9.82 -6.04
CA ILE A 772 -27.25 8.88 -5.90
C ILE A 772 -27.63 7.71 -4.99
N GLN A 773 -27.14 6.52 -5.31
CA GLN A 773 -27.32 5.33 -4.49
C GLN A 773 -26.29 5.32 -3.35
N GLU A 774 -26.76 5.29 -2.10
CA GLU A 774 -25.87 5.24 -0.94
C GLU A 774 -25.14 3.87 -0.87
N SER A 775 -23.80 3.90 -0.99
CA SER A 775 -22.94 2.75 -0.74
C SER A 775 -22.37 2.82 0.68
N CYS A 776 -23.00 2.14 1.64
CA CYS A 776 -22.46 1.99 3.00
C CYS A 776 -21.89 0.58 3.18
N GLY A 777 -20.58 0.48 3.45
CA GLY A 777 -19.88 -0.78 3.71
C GLY A 777 -19.32 -0.86 5.13
N VAL A 778 -19.24 -2.09 5.67
CA VAL A 778 -18.47 -2.36 6.89
C VAL A 778 -17.07 -2.78 6.46
N ARG A 779 -16.07 -1.96 6.76
CA ARG A 779 -14.66 -2.30 6.50
C ARG A 779 -14.09 -3.09 7.68
N VAL A 780 -13.47 -4.23 7.37
CA VAL A 780 -12.87 -5.13 8.37
C VAL A 780 -11.36 -5.16 8.16
N SER A 781 -10.59 -4.72 9.16
CA SER A 781 -9.14 -4.87 9.15
C SER A 781 -8.77 -6.31 9.55
N ASN A 782 -8.36 -7.11 8.57
CA ASN A 782 -7.90 -8.48 8.80
C ASN A 782 -6.67 -8.52 9.73
N VAL A 783 -5.83 -7.50 9.68
CA VAL A 783 -4.67 -7.34 10.59
C VAL A 783 -5.14 -7.12 12.02
N ALA A 784 -6.05 -6.18 12.27
CA ALA A 784 -6.58 -5.93 13.61
C ALA A 784 -7.32 -7.16 14.17
N LEU A 785 -8.05 -7.88 13.31
CA LEU A 785 -8.69 -9.15 13.66
C LEU A 785 -7.65 -10.22 14.03
N LEU A 786 -6.60 -10.39 13.22
CA LEU A 786 -5.54 -11.36 13.49
C LEU A 786 -4.83 -11.05 14.81
N VAL A 787 -4.50 -9.78 15.06
CA VAL A 787 -3.89 -9.33 16.31
C VAL A 787 -4.81 -9.65 17.48
N SER A 788 -6.09 -9.26 17.41
CA SER A 788 -7.09 -9.57 18.44
C SER A 788 -7.23 -11.07 18.67
N TRP A 789 -7.19 -11.86 17.61
CA TRP A 789 -7.25 -13.32 17.66
C TRP A 789 -6.02 -13.91 18.35
N ILE A 790 -4.80 -13.46 18.00
CA ILE A 790 -3.55 -13.88 18.65
C ILE A 790 -3.56 -13.54 20.14
N PHE A 791 -3.94 -12.31 20.53
CA PHE A 791 -4.02 -11.93 21.93
C PHE A 791 -5.10 -12.72 22.69
N THR A 792 -6.22 -13.02 22.05
CA THR A 792 -7.28 -13.85 22.63
C THR A 792 -6.81 -15.29 22.79
N ALA A 793 -6.11 -15.85 21.80
CA ALA A 793 -5.50 -17.17 21.86
C ALA A 793 -4.43 -17.23 22.96
N LEU A 794 -3.54 -16.24 23.05
CA LEU A 794 -2.53 -16.14 24.10
C LEU A 794 -3.19 -16.04 25.48
N LYS A 795 -4.21 -15.19 25.65
CA LYS A 795 -4.99 -15.09 26.89
C LYS A 795 -5.63 -16.43 27.24
N ALA A 796 -6.23 -17.12 26.27
CA ALA A 796 -6.82 -18.44 26.47
C ALA A 796 -5.77 -19.48 26.88
N LEU A 797 -4.59 -19.48 26.23
CA LEU A 797 -3.46 -20.34 26.58
C LEU A 797 -2.91 -20.05 27.97
N VAL A 798 -2.79 -18.77 28.35
CA VAL A 798 -2.38 -18.37 29.72
C VAL A 798 -3.43 -18.82 30.73
N CYS A 799 -4.71 -18.57 30.47
CA CYS A 799 -5.80 -19.07 31.32
C CYS A 799 -5.75 -20.61 31.45
N LEU A 800 -5.54 -21.32 30.34
CA LEU A 800 -5.43 -22.78 30.32
C LEU A 800 -4.20 -23.25 31.08
N ALA A 801 -3.04 -22.61 30.89
CA ALA A 801 -1.81 -22.93 31.61
C ALA A 801 -1.95 -22.67 33.11
N VAL A 802 -2.61 -21.58 33.52
CA VAL A 802 -2.94 -21.29 34.92
C VAL A 802 -3.89 -22.35 35.46
N VAL A 803 -4.93 -22.72 34.72
CA VAL A 803 -5.87 -23.78 35.13
C VAL A 803 -5.17 -25.13 35.26
N ILE A 804 -4.30 -25.51 34.32
CA ILE A 804 -3.52 -26.77 34.36
C ILE A 804 -2.55 -26.75 35.54
N LYS A 805 -1.78 -25.67 35.70
CA LYS A 805 -0.78 -25.55 36.77
C LYS A 805 -1.41 -25.53 38.15
N CYS A 806 -2.53 -24.81 38.30
CA CYS A 806 -3.23 -24.67 39.58
C CYS A 806 -4.33 -25.73 39.78
N ARG A 807 -4.49 -26.70 38.87
CA ARG A 807 -5.50 -27.78 38.99
C ARG A 807 -5.28 -28.65 40.23
N HIS A 808 -4.03 -28.72 40.68
CA HIS A 808 -3.60 -29.54 41.81
C HIS A 808 -3.46 -28.76 43.12
N ASP A 809 -3.55 -27.42 43.07
CA ASP A 809 -3.52 -26.56 44.25
C ASP A 809 -4.95 -26.34 44.75
N ASN A 810 -5.20 -26.51 46.05
CA ASN A 810 -6.47 -26.15 46.68
C ASN A 810 -6.62 -24.62 46.70
N LEU A 811 -7.01 -24.03 45.56
CA LEU A 811 -7.22 -22.60 45.42
C LEU A 811 -8.40 -22.15 46.30
N LEU A 812 -8.15 -21.20 47.21
CA LEU A 812 -9.18 -20.56 48.02
C LEU A 812 -9.90 -19.50 47.19
N VAL A 813 -11.04 -19.87 46.64
CA VAL A 813 -11.83 -19.11 45.67
C VAL A 813 -12.94 -18.31 46.36
N THR A 814 -13.47 -18.79 47.48
CA THR A 814 -14.48 -18.10 48.31
C THR A 814 -14.01 -17.85 49.74
N PRO A 815 -14.58 -16.86 50.45
CA PRO A 815 -14.37 -16.73 51.90
C PRO A 815 -14.76 -17.99 52.68
N GLY A 816 -15.76 -18.75 52.19
CA GLY A 816 -16.18 -20.01 52.80
C GLY A 816 -15.10 -21.10 52.71
N GLU A 817 -14.36 -21.17 51.62
CA GLU A 817 -13.22 -22.10 51.49
C GLU A 817 -12.03 -21.67 52.34
N ALA A 818 -11.80 -20.36 52.47
CA ALA A 818 -10.80 -19.85 53.41
C ALA A 818 -11.15 -20.25 54.85
N ILE A 819 -12.42 -20.14 55.24
CA ILE A 819 -12.90 -20.62 56.55
C ILE A 819 -12.74 -22.15 56.66
N ASP A 820 -13.17 -22.92 55.67
CA ASP A 820 -13.03 -24.38 55.66
C ASP A 820 -11.56 -24.81 55.80
N SER A 821 -10.66 -24.13 55.08
CA SER A 821 -9.22 -24.34 55.16
C SER A 821 -8.65 -23.98 56.52
N PHE A 822 -9.00 -22.83 57.10
CA PHE A 822 -8.50 -22.42 58.42
C PHE A 822 -9.08 -23.26 59.57
N ILE A 823 -10.30 -23.79 59.44
CA ILE A 823 -10.86 -24.74 60.42
C ILE A 823 -10.17 -26.10 60.29
N SER A 824 -9.94 -26.57 59.06
CA SER A 824 -9.32 -27.87 58.78
C SER A 824 -7.82 -27.89 59.12
N ALA A 825 -7.13 -26.78 58.91
CA ALA A 825 -5.71 -26.57 59.21
C ALA A 825 -5.51 -25.19 59.88
N PRO A 826 -5.72 -25.09 61.20
CA PRO A 826 -5.58 -23.82 61.93
C PRO A 826 -4.16 -23.28 61.90
N ASP A 827 -4.03 -21.96 61.69
CA ASP A 827 -2.73 -21.28 61.65
C ASP A 827 -2.20 -21.06 63.07
N ALA A 828 -1.02 -21.63 63.38
CA ALA A 828 -0.41 -21.51 64.70
C ALA A 828 -0.03 -20.08 65.09
N SER A 829 0.10 -19.15 64.13
CA SER A 829 0.42 -17.74 64.39
C SER A 829 -0.77 -16.94 64.92
N THR A 830 -2.00 -17.41 64.67
CA THR A 830 -3.26 -16.78 65.11
C THR A 830 -3.92 -17.52 66.27
N ALA A 831 -3.29 -18.59 66.75
CA ALA A 831 -3.75 -19.37 67.90
C ALA A 831 -3.90 -18.48 69.13
N GLY A 832 -5.06 -18.57 69.77
CA GLY A 832 -5.39 -17.73 70.92
C GLY A 832 -5.64 -16.25 70.57
N MET A 833 -5.77 -15.86 69.31
CA MET A 833 -6.10 -14.48 68.90
C MET A 833 -7.59 -14.30 68.56
N CYS A 834 -8.50 -15.07 69.16
CA CYS A 834 -9.94 -15.11 68.82
C CYS A 834 -10.70 -13.76 68.85
N TRP A 835 -10.04 -12.69 69.30
CA TRP A 835 -10.51 -11.31 69.33
C TRP A 835 -9.81 -10.36 68.32
N ALA A 836 -8.97 -10.87 67.40
CA ALA A 836 -8.33 -10.05 66.38
C ALA A 836 -9.42 -9.34 65.56
N GLY A 837 -9.44 -8.00 65.53
CA GLY A 837 -10.49 -7.21 64.86
C GLY A 837 -11.25 -6.20 65.74
N ALA A 838 -10.90 -6.07 67.03
CA ALA A 838 -11.40 -5.01 67.92
C ALA A 838 -11.12 -3.58 67.38
N PRO A 839 -11.88 -2.54 67.80
CA PRO A 839 -11.68 -1.16 67.32
C PRO A 839 -10.27 -0.65 67.61
N GLY A 840 -9.46 -0.46 66.55
CA GLY A 840 -8.16 0.22 66.60
C GLY A 840 -6.92 -0.63 66.32
N ASP A 841 -7.04 -1.96 66.25
CA ASP A 841 -5.88 -2.83 66.00
C ASP A 841 -5.58 -2.99 64.50
N GLN A 842 -4.57 -2.27 63.99
CA GLN A 842 -3.83 -2.75 62.82
C GLN A 842 -2.89 -3.85 63.29
N VAL A 843 -3.12 -5.09 62.85
CA VAL A 843 -2.21 -6.20 63.12
C VAL A 843 -0.95 -6.01 62.26
N GLU A 844 0.08 -5.38 62.82
CA GLU A 844 1.39 -5.30 62.17
C GLU A 844 2.01 -6.71 62.05
N LYS A 845 2.54 -7.03 60.87
CA LYS A 845 3.21 -8.31 60.60
C LYS A 845 4.43 -8.46 61.54
N GLY A 846 4.46 -9.56 62.31
CA GLY A 846 5.71 -10.08 62.89
C GLY A 846 5.91 -9.93 64.41
N LYS A 847 4.94 -9.45 65.19
CA LYS A 847 5.02 -9.48 66.67
C LYS A 847 3.96 -10.39 67.28
N ARG A 848 4.38 -11.50 67.91
CA ARG A 848 3.56 -12.26 68.86
C ARG A 848 3.20 -11.32 70.02
N ARG A 849 1.91 -11.01 70.20
CA ARG A 849 1.40 -10.35 71.41
C ARG A 849 0.84 -11.42 72.36
N ASP A 850 1.11 -11.28 73.65
CA ASP A 850 0.58 -12.17 74.69
C ASP A 850 -0.96 -12.22 74.68
N ALA A 851 -1.49 -13.44 74.68
CA ALA A 851 -2.89 -13.81 74.50
C ALA A 851 -3.69 -13.78 75.82
N GLY A 852 -3.76 -12.62 76.49
CA GLY A 852 -4.58 -12.43 77.71
C GLY A 852 -6.08 -12.23 77.44
N ALA A 853 -6.93 -12.52 78.43
CA ALA A 853 -8.38 -12.29 78.34
C ALA A 853 -8.71 -10.80 78.14
N ARG A 854 -9.64 -10.46 77.23
CA ARG A 854 -10.01 -9.07 76.90
C ARG A 854 -11.53 -8.86 76.83
N GLU A 855 -11.96 -7.64 77.18
CA GLU A 855 -13.35 -7.18 77.18
C GLU A 855 -13.93 -7.09 75.75
N TRP A 856 -15.10 -7.69 75.51
CA TRP A 856 -15.88 -7.50 74.28
C TRP A 856 -16.69 -6.20 74.30
N ARG A 857 -16.59 -5.41 73.23
CA ARG A 857 -17.43 -4.22 73.00
C ARG A 857 -18.02 -4.28 71.59
N GLY A 858 -19.28 -4.69 71.48
CA GLY A 858 -19.98 -4.78 70.21
C GLY A 858 -20.44 -3.42 69.71
N GLU A 859 -19.70 -2.80 68.78
CA GLU A 859 -20.13 -1.58 68.09
C GLU A 859 -20.78 -1.90 66.74
N ALA A 860 -21.98 -1.36 66.50
CA ALA A 860 -22.65 -1.45 65.21
C ALA A 860 -21.93 -0.58 64.16
N ARG A 861 -21.09 -1.20 63.32
CA ARG A 861 -20.37 -0.50 62.25
C ARG A 861 -21.18 -0.43 60.95
N LYS A 862 -20.88 0.59 60.15
CA LYS A 862 -21.39 0.70 58.78
C LYS A 862 -20.63 -0.27 57.87
N LEU A 863 -21.32 -0.89 56.93
CA LEU A 863 -20.77 -1.87 55.99
C LEU A 863 -19.58 -1.30 55.19
N GLY A 864 -19.61 -0.01 54.88
CA GLY A 864 -18.52 0.68 54.18
C GLY A 864 -17.17 0.69 54.93
N CYS A 865 -17.16 0.40 56.24
CA CYS A 865 -15.92 0.26 57.01
C CYS A 865 -15.11 -0.99 56.63
N ALA A 866 -15.72 -1.97 55.96
CA ALA A 866 -15.05 -3.15 55.42
C ALA A 866 -14.07 -2.81 54.29
N VAL A 867 -14.20 -1.61 53.72
CA VAL A 867 -13.39 -1.12 52.62
C VAL A 867 -12.42 -0.05 53.13
N PRO A 868 -11.10 -0.19 52.91
CA PRO A 868 -10.12 0.81 53.32
C PRO A 868 -10.40 2.19 52.69
N ARG A 869 -10.13 3.27 53.43
CA ARG A 869 -10.33 4.65 52.93
C ARG A 869 -9.56 4.94 51.65
N GLY A 870 -8.32 4.44 51.54
CA GLY A 870 -7.50 4.59 50.34
C GLY A 870 -8.17 3.96 49.11
N LEU A 871 -8.87 2.83 49.27
CA LEU A 871 -9.57 2.16 48.17
C LEU A 871 -10.85 2.90 47.76
N TRP A 872 -11.57 3.50 48.71
CA TRP A 872 -12.68 4.42 48.39
C TRP A 872 -12.17 5.61 47.56
N ILE A 873 -11.10 6.26 48.01
CA ILE A 873 -10.53 7.43 47.34
C ILE A 873 -10.04 7.07 45.94
N SER A 874 -9.23 6.02 45.80
CA SER A 874 -8.68 5.63 44.50
C SER A 874 -9.76 5.24 43.48
N SER A 875 -10.79 4.51 43.92
CA SER A 875 -11.89 4.09 43.04
C SER A 875 -12.74 5.27 42.57
N TYR A 876 -13.03 6.23 43.46
CA TYR A 876 -13.83 7.41 43.10
C TYR A 876 -13.05 8.45 42.30
N LEU A 877 -11.72 8.50 42.43
CA LEU A 877 -10.86 9.27 41.51
C LEU A 877 -10.95 8.73 40.07
N LEU A 878 -10.95 7.40 39.88
CA LEU A 878 -11.14 6.80 38.54
C LEU A 878 -12.50 7.18 37.93
N PHE A 879 -13.56 7.15 38.73
CA PHE A 879 -14.89 7.60 38.29
C PHE A 879 -14.93 9.09 37.95
N ALA A 880 -14.24 9.93 38.72
CA ALA A 880 -14.16 11.37 38.44
C ALA A 880 -13.44 11.67 37.13
N VAL A 881 -12.35 10.95 36.83
CA VAL A 881 -11.64 11.06 35.54
C VAL A 881 -12.56 10.64 34.39
N PHE A 882 -13.28 9.52 34.52
CA PHE A 882 -14.21 9.06 33.49
C PHE A 882 -15.34 10.08 33.21
N LEU A 883 -15.96 10.63 34.26
CA LEU A 883 -16.97 11.69 34.13
C LEU A 883 -16.39 12.97 33.52
N GLY A 884 -15.17 13.36 33.90
CA GLY A 884 -14.47 14.53 33.35
C GLY A 884 -14.25 14.42 31.84
N ILE A 885 -13.81 13.24 31.36
CA ILE A 885 -13.67 12.96 29.92
C ILE A 885 -15.04 13.07 29.23
N GLY A 886 -16.09 12.47 29.80
CA GLY A 886 -17.43 12.52 29.21
C GLY A 886 -18.02 13.93 29.15
N VAL A 887 -17.78 14.77 30.17
CA VAL A 887 -18.21 16.19 30.16
C VAL A 887 -17.43 16.99 29.12
N GLY A 888 -16.12 16.76 28.99
CA GLY A 888 -15.30 17.40 27.96
C GLY A 888 -15.77 17.04 26.54
N LEU A 889 -16.04 15.75 26.31
CA LEU A 889 -16.61 15.27 25.04
C LEU A 889 -17.99 15.86 24.76
N LEU A 890 -18.86 15.98 25.76
CA LEU A 890 -20.18 16.58 25.60
C LEU A 890 -20.09 18.08 25.28
N ALA A 891 -19.17 18.80 25.92
CA ALA A 891 -18.96 20.23 25.69
C ALA A 891 -18.46 20.50 24.27
N GLU A 892 -17.49 19.71 23.80
CA GLU A 892 -16.96 19.83 22.44
C GLU A 892 -18.00 19.39 21.41
N GLY A 893 -18.63 18.22 21.62
CA GLY A 893 -19.66 17.71 20.73
C GLY A 893 -20.89 18.60 20.61
N SER A 894 -21.25 19.35 21.66
CA SER A 894 -22.40 20.28 21.61
C SER A 894 -22.12 21.53 20.76
N ARG A 895 -20.86 21.83 20.45
CA ARG A 895 -20.51 22.91 19.51
C ARG A 895 -20.71 22.50 18.05
N THR A 896 -20.55 21.20 17.76
CA THR A 896 -20.56 20.64 16.41
C THR A 896 -21.87 19.94 16.05
N GLN A 897 -22.61 19.41 17.03
CA GLN A 897 -23.88 18.71 16.84
C GLN A 897 -24.84 18.96 18.02
N PRO A 898 -25.94 19.70 17.83
CA PRO A 898 -26.95 19.90 18.89
C PRO A 898 -27.54 18.56 19.34
N VAL A 899 -27.79 18.40 20.65
CA VAL A 899 -28.36 17.17 21.23
C VAL A 899 -29.72 16.82 20.62
N THR A 900 -30.51 17.82 20.23
CA THR A 900 -31.83 17.66 19.58
C THR A 900 -31.76 17.08 18.16
N LYS A 901 -30.58 17.13 17.54
CA LYS A 901 -30.30 16.65 16.18
C LYS A 901 -29.31 15.46 16.19
N SER A 902 -29.07 14.87 17.37
CA SER A 902 -28.19 13.71 17.55
C SER A 902 -29.01 12.44 17.71
N THR A 903 -28.47 11.32 17.23
CA THR A 903 -29.11 9.99 17.29
C THR A 903 -28.16 8.95 17.86
N PHE A 904 -28.69 7.77 18.18
CA PHE A 904 -27.90 6.62 18.56
C PHE A 904 -27.35 5.87 17.34
N GLY A 905 -26.10 5.42 17.42
CA GLY A 905 -25.47 4.60 16.40
C GLY A 905 -24.96 5.36 15.17
N PRO A 906 -24.41 4.64 14.17
CA PRO A 906 -23.90 5.21 12.94
C PRO A 906 -25.06 5.56 12.00
N THR A 907 -25.63 6.74 12.19
CA THR A 907 -26.65 7.31 11.30
C THR A 907 -26.01 8.40 10.44
N SER A 908 -26.71 8.87 9.41
CA SER A 908 -26.24 9.97 8.55
C SER A 908 -25.81 11.22 9.36
N GLN A 909 -26.52 11.53 10.45
CA GLN A 909 -26.22 12.66 11.33
C GLN A 909 -24.95 12.46 12.16
N THR A 910 -24.67 11.25 12.66
CA THR A 910 -23.47 10.98 13.47
C THR A 910 -22.25 10.65 12.60
N LEU A 911 -22.46 10.24 11.34
CA LEU A 911 -21.44 9.98 10.33
C LEU A 911 -20.95 11.25 9.60
N GLY A 912 -21.61 12.40 9.77
CA GLY A 912 -21.19 13.68 9.18
C GLY A 912 -20.06 14.41 9.92
N HIS A 913 -19.90 14.18 11.23
CA HIS A 913 -19.00 14.98 12.09
C HIS A 913 -17.72 14.23 12.49
N ASN A 914 -16.56 14.89 12.44
CA ASN A 914 -15.26 14.32 12.79
C ASN A 914 -14.67 14.95 14.05
N LEU A 915 -14.27 14.11 15.00
CA LEU A 915 -13.31 14.48 16.03
C LEU A 915 -11.92 14.03 15.58
N ASN A 916 -10.99 14.97 15.42
CA ASN A 916 -9.60 14.65 15.11
C ASN A 916 -8.80 14.40 16.38
N ALA A 917 -8.29 13.18 16.50
CA ALA A 917 -7.38 12.79 17.56
C ALA A 917 -6.23 11.97 16.97
N GLY A 918 -5.13 12.63 16.63
CA GLY A 918 -3.87 11.97 16.26
C GLY A 918 -3.28 12.40 14.91
N PRO A 919 -2.06 11.92 14.57
CA PRO A 919 -1.37 12.24 13.32
C PRO A 919 -2.15 11.74 12.09
N GLU A 920 -2.10 12.52 11.03
CA GLU A 920 -2.84 12.36 9.78
C GLU A 920 -2.30 11.19 8.94
N ARG A 921 -2.61 9.96 9.39
CA ARG A 921 -2.34 8.72 8.64
C ARG A 921 -3.61 8.26 7.92
N SER A 922 -3.52 8.09 6.61
CA SER A 922 -4.58 7.59 5.71
C SER A 922 -4.46 6.08 5.42
N ASP A 923 -3.54 5.38 6.09
CA ASP A 923 -3.32 3.94 5.97
C ASP A 923 -4.14 3.13 7.01
N ASP A 924 -4.11 1.80 6.90
CA ASP A 924 -4.76 0.90 7.87
C ASP A 924 -4.21 1.10 9.32
N MET A 925 -2.99 1.64 9.47
CA MET A 925 -2.43 2.01 10.76
C MET A 925 -3.12 3.23 11.36
N GLY A 926 -3.52 4.20 10.53
CA GLY A 926 -4.41 5.29 10.91
C GLY A 926 -5.77 4.77 11.40
N ASP A 927 -6.34 3.74 10.76
CA ASP A 927 -7.58 3.12 11.21
C ASP A 927 -7.41 2.40 12.55
N ILE A 928 -6.28 1.72 12.74
CA ILE A 928 -5.92 1.10 14.02
C ILE A 928 -5.76 2.18 15.09
N HIS A 929 -5.10 3.30 14.81
CA HIS A 929 -4.93 4.38 15.79
C HIS A 929 -6.29 4.97 16.19
N ARG A 930 -7.16 5.26 15.23
CA ARG A 930 -8.52 5.77 15.50
C ARG A 930 -9.35 4.73 16.26
N ALA A 931 -9.25 3.45 15.90
CA ALA A 931 -9.90 2.38 16.65
C ALA A 931 -9.37 2.31 18.09
N LEU A 932 -8.06 2.40 18.32
CA LEU A 932 -7.48 2.44 19.66
C LEU A 932 -7.98 3.65 20.45
N PHE A 933 -8.00 4.83 19.84
CA PHE A 933 -8.46 6.05 20.48
C PHE A 933 -9.95 6.00 20.85
N ALA A 934 -10.80 5.51 19.94
CA ALA A 934 -12.23 5.28 20.19
C ALA A 934 -12.48 4.29 21.35
N ASN A 935 -11.56 3.35 21.56
CA ASN A 935 -11.65 2.33 22.61
C ASN A 935 -10.92 2.70 23.93
N LEU A 936 -10.17 3.81 23.99
CA LEU A 936 -9.53 4.26 25.24
C LEU A 936 -10.54 4.47 26.39
N PRO A 937 -11.72 5.07 26.16
CA PRO A 937 -12.75 5.17 27.21
C PRO A 937 -13.21 3.81 27.75
N HIS A 938 -13.25 2.77 26.91
CA HIS A 938 -13.61 1.41 27.34
C HIS A 938 -12.58 0.82 28.31
N LEU A 939 -11.29 1.14 28.15
CA LEU A 939 -10.27 0.74 29.12
C LEU A 939 -10.51 1.38 30.48
N VAL A 940 -10.80 2.69 30.53
CA VAL A 940 -11.10 3.40 31.78
C VAL A 940 -12.38 2.85 32.42
N LEU A 941 -13.41 2.55 31.62
CA LEU A 941 -14.64 1.92 32.11
C LEU A 941 -14.39 0.51 32.68
N ALA A 942 -13.56 -0.30 32.02
CA ALA A 942 -13.19 -1.64 32.51
C ALA A 942 -12.43 -1.58 33.84
N LEU A 943 -11.46 -0.66 33.98
CA LEU A 943 -10.76 -0.42 35.24
C LEU A 943 -11.71 0.06 36.34
N SER A 944 -12.65 0.94 35.99
CA SER A 944 -13.69 1.43 36.91
C SER A 944 -14.62 0.30 37.36
N TYR A 945 -14.97 -0.64 36.47
CA TYR A 945 -15.71 -1.84 36.81
C TYR A 945 -14.95 -2.72 37.82
N PHE A 946 -13.64 -2.95 37.62
CA PHE A 946 -12.84 -3.72 38.59
C PHE A 946 -12.78 -3.04 39.96
N ALA A 947 -12.61 -1.71 39.98
CA ALA A 947 -12.61 -0.92 41.20
C ALA A 947 -13.97 -1.01 41.93
N TYR A 948 -15.07 -0.88 41.18
CA TYR A 948 -16.45 -1.03 41.68
C TYR A 948 -16.71 -2.43 42.21
N ASN A 949 -16.35 -3.46 41.44
CA ASN A 949 -16.53 -4.86 41.80
C ASN A 949 -15.72 -5.21 43.06
N ASN A 950 -14.52 -4.65 43.24
CA ASN A 950 -13.71 -4.85 44.44
C ASN A 950 -14.37 -4.25 45.68
N ILE A 951 -14.90 -3.02 45.59
CA ILE A 951 -15.66 -2.37 46.67
C ILE A 951 -16.89 -3.22 47.03
N MET A 952 -17.67 -3.61 46.02
CA MET A 952 -18.89 -4.40 46.21
C MET A 952 -18.60 -5.78 46.78
N THR A 953 -17.57 -6.47 46.27
CA THR A 953 -17.13 -7.78 46.78
C THR A 953 -16.77 -7.70 48.25
N ARG A 954 -15.93 -6.74 48.65
CA ARG A 954 -15.55 -6.57 50.06
C ARG A 954 -16.74 -6.29 50.96
N MET A 955 -17.63 -5.37 50.56
CA MET A 955 -18.84 -5.08 51.35
C MET A 955 -19.78 -6.28 51.44
N LEU A 956 -20.01 -7.00 50.34
CA LEU A 956 -20.96 -8.11 50.31
C LEU A 956 -20.40 -9.38 50.96
N SER A 957 -19.09 -9.64 50.84
CA SER A 957 -18.41 -10.70 51.60
C SER A 957 -18.44 -10.40 53.10
N GLU A 958 -18.22 -9.16 53.51
CA GLU A 958 -18.34 -8.78 54.93
C GLU A 958 -19.79 -8.92 55.43
N ARG A 959 -20.77 -8.59 54.60
CA ARG A 959 -22.19 -8.79 54.90
C ARG A 959 -22.51 -10.28 55.10
N GLU A 960 -22.02 -11.15 54.20
CA GLU A 960 -22.16 -12.60 54.28
C GLU A 960 -21.51 -13.14 55.57
N LEU A 961 -20.28 -12.72 55.87
CA LEU A 961 -19.59 -13.07 57.11
C LEU A 961 -20.38 -12.62 58.34
N SER A 962 -20.94 -11.41 58.35
CA SER A 962 -21.73 -10.91 59.48
C SER A 962 -23.02 -11.68 59.76
N GLU A 963 -23.54 -12.45 58.78
CA GLU A 963 -24.71 -13.30 59.01
C GLU A 963 -24.42 -14.44 59.98
N PHE A 964 -23.17 -14.93 60.02
CA PHE A 964 -22.73 -15.95 60.97
C PHE A 964 -22.79 -15.46 62.43
N GLY A 965 -22.81 -14.15 62.69
CA GLY A 965 -23.07 -13.63 64.04
C GLY A 965 -24.55 -13.70 64.44
N ARG A 966 -25.46 -13.77 63.46
CA ARG A 966 -26.92 -13.73 63.71
C ARG A 966 -27.55 -15.11 63.74
N ARG A 967 -27.20 -15.99 62.80
CA ARG A 967 -27.85 -17.30 62.60
C ARG A 967 -26.84 -18.37 62.16
N PHE A 968 -27.25 -19.63 62.26
CA PHE A 968 -26.48 -20.75 61.70
C PHE A 968 -26.60 -20.75 60.17
N VAL A 969 -25.49 -20.52 59.49
CA VAL A 969 -25.40 -20.44 58.02
C VAL A 969 -24.43 -21.52 57.52
N PRO A 970 -24.76 -22.26 56.44
CA PRO A 970 -23.78 -23.16 55.80
C PRO A 970 -22.69 -22.37 55.06
N LEU A 971 -21.46 -22.91 54.99
CA LEU A 971 -20.40 -22.30 54.18
C LEU A 971 -20.70 -22.40 52.68
N ARG A 972 -20.39 -21.33 51.94
CA ARG A 972 -20.48 -21.29 50.48
C ARG A 972 -19.11 -21.59 49.85
N VAL A 973 -18.99 -22.72 49.18
CA VAL A 973 -17.73 -23.25 48.64
C VAL A 973 -17.90 -23.72 47.19
N SER A 974 -16.81 -23.92 46.44
CA SER A 974 -16.87 -24.40 45.05
C SER A 974 -17.24 -25.89 44.97
N ALA A 975 -16.73 -26.70 45.89
CA ALA A 975 -16.99 -28.15 45.98
C ALA A 975 -17.63 -28.48 47.34
N PRO A 976 -18.97 -28.43 47.45
CA PRO A 976 -19.64 -28.56 48.75
C PRO A 976 -19.59 -29.99 49.30
N ARG A 977 -19.38 -30.09 50.62
CA ARG A 977 -19.55 -31.32 51.41
C ARG A 977 -20.50 -31.10 52.58
N GLY A 978 -21.28 -32.13 52.92
CA GLY A 978 -22.25 -32.08 54.03
C GLY A 978 -23.36 -31.04 53.80
N SER A 979 -23.49 -30.09 54.72
CA SER A 979 -24.47 -28.99 54.67
C SER A 979 -23.99 -27.75 53.90
N GLN A 980 -22.75 -27.74 53.41
CA GLN A 980 -22.20 -26.62 52.64
C GLN A 980 -22.99 -26.39 51.34
N GLN A 981 -22.99 -25.15 50.85
CA GLN A 981 -23.65 -24.77 49.61
C GLN A 981 -22.64 -24.58 48.48
N GLY A 982 -22.93 -25.17 47.33
CA GLY A 982 -22.13 -25.00 46.11
C GLY A 982 -22.30 -23.60 45.51
N THR A 983 -21.24 -23.07 44.90
CA THR A 983 -21.30 -21.85 44.10
C THR A 983 -20.56 -22.04 42.77
N HIS A 984 -21.20 -21.70 41.65
CA HIS A 984 -20.66 -21.97 40.31
C HIS A 984 -19.71 -20.86 39.76
N ARG A 985 -19.53 -19.71 40.44
CA ARG A 985 -18.50 -18.68 40.09
C ARG A 985 -18.02 -17.87 41.31
N LEU A 986 -16.80 -17.34 41.18
CA LEU A 986 -15.98 -16.59 42.15
C LEU A 986 -16.61 -15.28 42.65
N GLN A 987 -16.59 -15.07 43.98
CA GLN A 987 -16.73 -13.81 44.73
C GLN A 987 -18.17 -13.31 45.07
N LEU A 988 -19.03 -12.88 44.13
CA LEU A 988 -20.33 -12.25 44.44
C LEU A 988 -21.57 -13.15 44.21
N PRO A 989 -22.61 -13.09 45.07
CA PRO A 989 -23.88 -13.79 44.82
C PRO A 989 -24.56 -13.34 43.51
N TYR A 990 -25.27 -14.25 42.82
CA TYR A 990 -25.92 -13.98 41.53
C TYR A 990 -26.87 -12.77 41.51
N ILE A 991 -27.57 -12.53 42.62
CA ILE A 991 -28.49 -11.39 42.76
C ILE A 991 -27.78 -10.04 42.63
N TRP A 992 -26.47 -10.00 42.88
CA TRP A 992 -25.63 -8.81 42.74
C TRP A 992 -24.74 -8.87 41.51
N SER A 993 -24.18 -10.03 41.18
CA SER A 993 -23.26 -10.15 40.05
C SER A 993 -23.95 -10.06 38.69
N ILE A 994 -25.17 -10.60 38.53
CA ILE A 994 -25.90 -10.51 37.25
C ILE A 994 -26.27 -9.06 36.90
N PRO A 995 -26.91 -8.26 37.78
CA PRO A 995 -27.19 -6.85 37.48
C PRO A 995 -25.92 -6.03 37.23
N LEU A 996 -24.84 -6.33 37.94
CA LEU A 996 -23.55 -5.65 37.82
C LEU A 996 -22.88 -5.91 36.46
N ILE A 997 -22.90 -7.17 36.00
CA ILE A 997 -22.44 -7.55 34.67
C ILE A 997 -23.34 -6.95 33.59
N ALA A 998 -24.67 -6.98 33.77
CA ALA A 998 -25.62 -6.39 32.83
C ALA A 998 -25.40 -4.87 32.69
N MET A 999 -25.27 -4.16 33.81
CA MET A 999 -24.96 -2.72 33.83
C MET A 999 -23.63 -2.42 33.13
N SER A 1000 -22.59 -3.23 33.38
CA SER A 1000 -21.31 -3.11 32.67
C SER A 1000 -21.48 -3.31 31.16
N GLY A 1001 -22.22 -4.33 30.73
CA GLY A 1001 -22.50 -4.60 29.32
C GLY A 1001 -23.23 -3.45 28.63
N ILE A 1002 -24.28 -2.92 29.27
CA ILE A 1002 -25.04 -1.76 28.78
C ILE A 1002 -24.14 -0.53 28.66
N LEU A 1003 -23.30 -0.25 29.66
CA LEU A 1003 -22.37 0.89 29.61
C LEU A 1003 -21.32 0.76 28.50
N HIS A 1004 -20.78 -0.44 28.27
CA HIS A 1004 -19.83 -0.67 27.16
C HIS A 1004 -20.51 -0.52 25.79
N TRP A 1005 -21.75 -0.97 25.66
CA TRP A 1005 -22.56 -0.78 24.45
C TRP A 1005 -22.91 0.69 24.22
N LEU A 1006 -23.32 1.44 25.26
CA LEU A 1006 -23.57 2.87 25.13
C LEU A 1006 -22.29 3.64 24.76
N LEU A 1007 -21.15 3.24 25.33
CA LEU A 1007 -19.87 3.88 25.06
C LEU A 1007 -19.39 3.64 23.62
N SER A 1008 -19.66 2.46 23.02
CA SER A 1008 -19.37 2.23 21.59
C SER A 1008 -20.24 3.06 20.65
N ASN A 1009 -21.34 3.63 21.14
CA ASN A 1009 -22.17 4.57 20.39
C ASN A 1009 -21.75 6.03 20.62
N CYS A 1010 -20.87 6.32 21.59
CA CYS A 1010 -20.41 7.68 21.87
C CYS A 1010 -19.33 8.13 20.89
N LEU A 1011 -18.37 7.25 20.60
CA LEU A 1011 -17.20 7.47 19.73
C LEU A 1011 -16.96 6.21 18.91
N PHE A 1012 -16.86 6.33 17.59
CA PHE A 1012 -16.61 5.18 16.72
C PHE A 1012 -15.81 5.57 15.47
N PRO A 1013 -14.92 4.69 14.96
CA PRO A 1013 -14.19 4.96 13.73
C PRO A 1013 -15.12 4.91 12.52
N LYS A 1014 -14.89 5.79 11.56
CA LYS A 1014 -15.60 5.82 10.27
C LYS A 1014 -14.67 6.24 9.13
N VAL A 1015 -15.07 5.86 7.92
CA VAL A 1015 -14.44 6.24 6.66
C VAL A 1015 -15.52 6.83 5.76
N ASN A 1016 -15.29 8.04 5.26
CA ASN A 1016 -16.08 8.69 4.23
C ASN A 1016 -15.36 8.49 2.90
N ILE A 1017 -16.06 8.14 1.82
CA ILE A 1017 -15.50 7.98 0.48
C ILE A 1017 -16.15 9.04 -0.42
N GLY A 1018 -15.35 9.80 -1.15
CA GLY A 1018 -15.82 10.75 -2.16
C GLY A 1018 -16.06 10.06 -3.50
N TYR A 1019 -16.97 10.59 -4.31
CA TYR A 1019 -17.22 10.14 -5.69
C TYR A 1019 -16.84 11.25 -6.68
N GLN A 1020 -16.50 10.88 -7.91
CA GLN A 1020 -16.24 11.80 -9.02
C GLN A 1020 -17.49 12.63 -9.35
N ALA A 1021 -17.24 13.84 -9.81
CA ALA A 1021 -18.26 14.81 -10.24
C ALA A 1021 -18.98 14.40 -11.54
N TYR A 1022 -18.25 13.71 -12.41
CA TYR A 1022 -18.62 13.42 -13.79
C TYR A 1022 -18.78 11.91 -14.02
N PRO A 1023 -19.55 11.49 -15.03
CA PRO A 1023 -19.62 10.10 -15.46
C PRO A 1023 -18.30 9.62 -16.10
N PRO A 1024 -17.86 8.36 -15.88
CA PRO A 1024 -18.49 7.34 -15.04
C PRO A 1024 -18.25 7.68 -13.58
N TYR A 1025 -19.33 7.83 -12.80
CA TYR A 1025 -19.28 8.38 -11.44
C TYR A 1025 -18.57 7.44 -10.45
N GLU A 1026 -17.25 7.38 -10.54
CA GLU A 1026 -16.42 6.44 -9.83
C GLU A 1026 -16.08 6.93 -8.42
N GLU A 1027 -15.69 6.00 -7.56
CA GLU A 1027 -15.11 6.34 -6.26
C GLU A 1027 -13.82 7.14 -6.50
N GLY A 1028 -13.83 8.40 -6.04
CA GLY A 1028 -12.77 9.38 -6.21
C GLY A 1028 -11.65 9.25 -5.17
N LEU A 1029 -10.56 9.99 -5.40
CA LEU A 1029 -9.27 9.96 -4.67
C LEU A 1029 -9.36 10.25 -3.16
N TRP A 1030 -10.45 10.80 -2.65
CA TRP A 1030 -10.55 11.19 -1.24
C TRP A 1030 -11.31 10.16 -0.39
N SER A 1031 -10.64 9.63 0.63
CA SER A 1031 -11.29 8.96 1.75
C SER A 1031 -11.04 9.70 3.07
N GLY A 1032 -12.07 10.34 3.62
CA GLY A 1032 -12.01 11.03 4.91
C GLY A 1032 -12.13 10.06 6.07
N ARG A 1033 -11.06 9.85 6.83
CA ARG A 1033 -11.04 8.92 7.97
C ARG A 1033 -11.09 9.69 9.29
N GLY A 1034 -12.06 9.36 10.14
CA GLY A 1034 -12.29 10.11 11.38
C GLY A 1034 -13.05 9.34 12.45
N LEU A 1035 -13.27 9.99 13.59
CA LEU A 1035 -14.14 9.48 14.63
C LEU A 1035 -15.52 10.12 14.51
N GLY A 1036 -16.54 9.29 14.29
CA GLY A 1036 -17.93 9.66 14.47
C GLY A 1036 -18.26 9.84 15.95
N PHE A 1037 -19.22 10.70 16.24
CA PHE A 1037 -19.57 11.12 17.59
C PHE A 1037 -21.09 11.24 17.77
N SER A 1038 -21.59 10.94 18.98
CA SER A 1038 -23.00 11.13 19.36
C SER A 1038 -23.13 11.86 20.70
N THR A 1039 -23.60 13.12 20.68
CA THR A 1039 -23.87 13.92 21.89
C THR A 1039 -24.98 13.31 22.75
N LEU A 1040 -25.99 12.69 22.14
CA LEU A 1040 -27.08 12.02 22.85
C LEU A 1040 -26.59 10.78 23.62
N ALA A 1041 -25.74 9.95 22.99
CA ALA A 1041 -25.19 8.76 23.64
C ALA A 1041 -24.27 9.13 24.82
N VAL A 1042 -23.46 10.18 24.67
CA VAL A 1042 -22.60 10.68 25.76
C VAL A 1042 -23.42 11.17 26.95
N LEU A 1043 -24.48 11.95 26.70
CA LEU A 1043 -25.36 12.45 27.77
C LEU A 1043 -26.00 11.30 28.56
N ILE A 1044 -26.56 10.31 27.88
CA ILE A 1044 -27.21 9.16 28.53
C ILE A 1044 -26.18 8.32 29.31
N THR A 1045 -24.98 8.14 28.77
CA THR A 1045 -23.88 7.43 29.45
C THR A 1045 -23.48 8.14 30.75
N LEU A 1046 -23.36 9.47 30.74
CA LEU A 1046 -23.06 10.28 31.92
C LEU A 1046 -24.12 10.12 33.02
N VAL A 1047 -25.41 10.17 32.65
CA VAL A 1047 -26.53 10.02 33.59
C VAL A 1047 -26.49 8.65 34.27
N ILE A 1048 -26.31 7.56 33.49
CA ILE A 1048 -26.26 6.21 34.06
C ILE A 1048 -25.04 6.04 34.97
N CYS A 1049 -23.89 6.59 34.60
CA CYS A 1049 -22.68 6.54 35.44
C CYS A 1049 -22.86 7.28 36.76
N LEU A 1050 -23.49 8.47 36.76
CA LEU A 1050 -23.80 9.20 37.98
C LEU A 1050 -24.69 8.39 38.92
N CYS A 1051 -25.71 7.72 38.39
CA CYS A 1051 -26.57 6.83 39.18
C CYS A 1051 -25.79 5.64 39.76
N ALA A 1052 -24.93 5.00 38.96
CA ALA A 1052 -24.15 3.83 39.39
C ALA A 1052 -23.20 4.16 40.57
N ILE A 1053 -22.56 5.34 40.54
CA ILE A 1053 -21.61 5.81 41.57
C ILE A 1053 -22.26 5.95 42.96
N LEU A 1054 -23.58 6.19 43.02
CA LEU A 1054 -24.31 6.35 44.28
C LEU A 1054 -24.61 5.02 44.99
N ILE A 1055 -24.71 3.91 44.25
CA ILE A 1055 -25.15 2.62 44.79
C ILE A 1055 -24.23 2.09 45.92
N PRO A 1056 -22.89 2.06 45.77
CA PRO A 1056 -22.01 1.59 46.85
C PRO A 1056 -22.06 2.49 48.09
N ILE A 1057 -22.29 3.80 47.93
CA ILE A 1057 -22.42 4.75 49.04
C ILE A 1057 -23.66 4.41 49.87
N PHE A 1058 -24.79 4.15 49.21
CA PHE A 1058 -26.03 3.76 49.89
C PHE A 1058 -25.91 2.41 50.57
N ILE A 1059 -25.36 1.39 49.90
CA ILE A 1059 -25.13 0.07 50.49
C ILE A 1059 -24.16 0.15 51.67
N GLY A 1060 -23.10 0.95 51.54
CA GLY A 1060 -22.11 1.17 52.59
C GLY A 1060 -22.68 1.78 53.87
N ARG A 1061 -23.85 2.44 53.82
CA ARG A 1061 -24.56 2.98 55.00
C ARG A 1061 -25.32 1.92 55.80
N THR A 1062 -25.52 0.71 55.27
CA THR A 1062 -26.17 -0.38 56.00
C THR A 1062 -25.34 -0.79 57.22
N LYS A 1063 -26.00 -1.18 58.32
CA LYS A 1063 -25.32 -1.55 59.57
C LYS A 1063 -25.02 -3.05 59.62
N LEU A 1064 -23.79 -3.39 60.00
CA LEU A 1064 -23.34 -4.75 60.29
C LEU A 1064 -23.87 -5.23 61.65
N SER A 1065 -23.83 -6.55 61.88
CA SER A 1065 -24.16 -7.11 63.19
C SER A 1065 -23.17 -6.61 64.25
N LYS A 1066 -23.66 -6.27 65.45
CA LYS A 1066 -22.80 -5.93 66.60
C LYS A 1066 -22.21 -7.17 67.28
N ASP A 1067 -22.74 -8.35 66.95
CA ASP A 1067 -22.40 -9.63 67.57
C ASP A 1067 -21.29 -10.39 66.80
N MET A 1068 -20.54 -9.72 65.92
CA MET A 1068 -19.44 -10.32 65.15
C MET A 1068 -18.32 -9.31 64.86
N VAL A 1069 -17.08 -9.79 64.80
CA VAL A 1069 -15.93 -8.97 64.39
C VAL A 1069 -15.99 -8.58 62.91
N VAL A 1070 -15.41 -7.44 62.57
CA VAL A 1070 -15.29 -6.99 61.16
C VAL A 1070 -13.93 -7.45 60.63
N PHE A 1071 -13.95 -8.30 59.60
CA PHE A 1071 -12.76 -8.91 59.01
C PHE A 1071 -12.03 -7.95 58.06
N ALA A 1072 -12.77 -7.12 57.30
CA ALA A 1072 -12.24 -6.13 56.36
C ALA A 1072 -11.20 -6.68 55.36
N GLY A 1073 -11.29 -7.97 55.03
CA GLY A 1073 -10.35 -8.67 54.15
C GLY A 1073 -8.98 -8.98 54.77
N ASN A 1074 -8.86 -8.91 56.11
CA ASN A 1074 -7.63 -9.30 56.82
C ASN A 1074 -7.66 -10.80 57.12
N SER A 1075 -6.78 -11.57 56.46
CA SER A 1075 -6.68 -13.02 56.64
C SER A 1075 -6.28 -13.43 58.06
N VAL A 1076 -5.56 -12.58 58.80
CA VAL A 1076 -5.17 -12.85 60.19
C VAL A 1076 -6.41 -12.84 61.09
N VAL A 1077 -7.30 -11.88 60.90
CA VAL A 1077 -8.57 -11.77 61.64
C VAL A 1077 -9.48 -12.96 61.32
N LEU A 1078 -9.54 -13.35 60.04
CA LEU A 1078 -10.33 -14.50 59.60
C LEU A 1078 -9.80 -15.82 60.19
N SER A 1079 -8.49 -16.05 60.08
CA SER A 1079 -7.81 -17.22 60.63
C SER A 1079 -7.98 -17.31 62.15
N ALA A 1080 -7.89 -16.19 62.85
CA ALA A 1080 -8.08 -16.14 64.29
C ALA A 1080 -9.51 -16.55 64.74
N ALA A 1081 -10.53 -16.23 63.95
CA ALA A 1081 -11.91 -16.64 64.20
C ALA A 1081 -12.19 -18.13 63.91
N CYS A 1082 -11.26 -18.82 63.22
CA CYS A 1082 -11.37 -20.20 62.77
C CYS A 1082 -10.69 -21.23 63.69
N HIS A 1083 -10.16 -20.82 64.85
CA HIS A 1083 -9.67 -21.75 65.88
C HIS A 1083 -10.83 -22.43 66.61
N VAL A 1084 -11.41 -23.45 65.96
CA VAL A 1084 -12.58 -24.15 66.49
C VAL A 1084 -12.17 -25.19 67.54
N MET A 1085 -12.85 -25.17 68.67
CA MET A 1085 -12.72 -26.18 69.72
C MET A 1085 -13.20 -27.55 69.19
N ARG A 1086 -12.33 -28.58 69.20
CA ARG A 1086 -12.69 -29.92 68.70
C ARG A 1086 -13.70 -30.61 69.63
N LEU A 1087 -14.73 -31.24 69.04
CA LEU A 1087 -15.63 -32.16 69.76
C LEU A 1087 -14.83 -33.41 70.16
N GLN A 1088 -14.75 -33.71 71.46
CA GLN A 1088 -14.33 -35.05 71.89
C GLN A 1088 -15.51 -35.99 71.70
N THR A 1089 -15.40 -36.94 70.78
CA THR A 1089 -16.39 -38.01 70.62
C THR A 1089 -16.21 -39.03 71.74
N GLU A 1090 -17.27 -39.24 72.54
CA GLU A 1090 -17.39 -40.48 73.30
C GLU A 1090 -17.45 -41.65 72.31
N LYS A 1091 -16.69 -42.71 72.60
CA LYS A 1091 -16.81 -44.00 71.91
C LYS A 1091 -18.25 -44.49 72.08
N GLN A 1092 -19.06 -44.42 71.03
CA GLN A 1092 -20.25 -45.25 70.89
C GLN A 1092 -20.11 -46.14 69.65
N GLU A 1093 -20.05 -47.44 69.90
CA GLU A 1093 -20.12 -48.49 68.89
C GLU A 1093 -21.52 -48.53 68.28
N GLY A 1094 -21.59 -48.51 66.95
CA GLY A 1094 -22.75 -48.93 66.19
C GLY A 1094 -23.62 -47.82 65.62
N ASP A 1095 -23.09 -47.00 64.69
CA ASP A 1095 -23.92 -46.28 63.73
C ASP A 1095 -23.23 -46.16 62.35
N VAL A 1096 -24.05 -45.88 61.34
CA VAL A 1096 -23.81 -45.81 59.88
C VAL A 1096 -22.54 -45.05 59.47
N ASP A 1097 -22.02 -44.17 60.33
CA ASP A 1097 -20.77 -43.42 60.14
C ASP A 1097 -19.53 -44.31 59.95
N THR A 1098 -19.54 -45.54 60.49
CA THR A 1098 -18.38 -46.45 60.39
C THR A 1098 -18.12 -46.93 58.95
N ALA A 1099 -19.15 -46.99 58.09
CA ALA A 1099 -19.04 -47.45 56.71
C ALA A 1099 -18.52 -46.37 55.74
N LEU A 1100 -18.73 -45.08 56.05
CA LEU A 1100 -18.22 -43.94 55.26
C LEU A 1100 -16.74 -43.65 55.55
N ILE A 1101 -16.27 -43.96 56.76
CA ILE A 1101 -14.86 -43.84 57.18
C ILE A 1101 -13.97 -44.84 56.43
N GLN A 1102 -14.45 -46.06 56.15
CA GLN A 1102 -13.69 -47.08 55.42
C GLN A 1102 -13.54 -46.78 53.90
N ARG A 1103 -14.35 -45.88 53.33
CA ARG A 1103 -14.23 -45.44 51.93
C ARG A 1103 -13.36 -44.19 51.74
N GLY A 1104 -12.74 -43.68 52.79
CA GLY A 1104 -11.85 -42.51 52.73
C GLY A 1104 -12.57 -41.18 52.48
N GLN A 1105 -13.88 -41.11 52.69
CA GLN A 1105 -14.69 -39.92 52.36
C GLN A 1105 -15.15 -39.07 53.55
N ALA A 1106 -14.84 -39.43 54.80
CA ALA A 1106 -15.09 -38.56 55.96
C ALA A 1106 -14.07 -38.78 57.09
N ARG A 1107 -13.51 -37.68 57.64
CA ARG A 1107 -12.87 -37.67 58.96
C ARG A 1107 -13.94 -37.32 60.00
N ASN A 1108 -13.93 -38.01 61.14
CA ASN A 1108 -14.93 -37.95 62.22
C ASN A 1108 -15.02 -36.63 63.03
N SER A 1109 -14.71 -35.47 62.43
CA SER A 1109 -14.99 -34.15 63.03
C SER A 1109 -14.87 -33.01 62.01
N ASP A 1110 -15.57 -33.13 60.89
CA ASP A 1110 -15.52 -32.10 59.85
C ASP A 1110 -16.50 -30.94 60.15
N ILE A 1111 -16.17 -30.13 61.18
CA ILE A 1111 -17.01 -29.03 61.68
C ILE A 1111 -17.40 -28.06 60.56
N ALA A 1112 -16.47 -27.79 59.63
CA ALA A 1112 -16.69 -26.93 58.48
C ALA A 1112 -17.75 -27.43 57.47
N ALA A 1113 -18.10 -28.73 57.51
CA ALA A 1113 -19.13 -29.31 56.66
C ALA A 1113 -20.56 -29.11 57.21
N ARG A 1114 -20.74 -28.54 58.41
CA ARG A 1114 -22.04 -28.28 59.06
C ARG A 1114 -22.42 -26.80 58.99
N LYS A 1115 -23.64 -26.44 59.39
CA LYS A 1115 -24.04 -25.02 59.52
C LYS A 1115 -23.28 -24.39 60.69
N LEU A 1116 -22.59 -23.29 60.45
CA LEU A 1116 -21.76 -22.61 61.43
C LEU A 1116 -22.43 -21.33 61.93
N LYS A 1117 -22.12 -20.96 63.17
CA LYS A 1117 -22.42 -19.66 63.74
C LYS A 1117 -21.20 -19.17 64.53
N TRP A 1118 -20.88 -17.89 64.45
CA TRP A 1118 -19.82 -17.28 65.23
C TRP A 1118 -20.37 -16.77 66.56
N GLY A 1119 -19.68 -17.04 67.66
CA GLY A 1119 -20.09 -16.61 69.00
C GLY A 1119 -19.36 -17.38 70.08
N VAL A 1120 -19.97 -17.47 71.27
CA VAL A 1120 -19.35 -18.13 72.42
C VAL A 1120 -19.48 -19.65 72.29
N VAL A 1121 -18.34 -20.35 72.23
CA VAL A 1121 -18.27 -21.83 72.11
C VAL A 1121 -17.54 -22.49 73.28
N VAL A 1122 -17.91 -23.73 73.62
CA VAL A 1122 -17.25 -24.55 74.66
C VAL A 1122 -17.07 -26.02 74.23
N PRO A 1123 -16.02 -26.71 74.72
CA PRO A 1123 -15.78 -28.13 74.41
C PRO A 1123 -16.67 -29.11 75.19
N TYR A 1124 -17.23 -28.72 76.35
CA TYR A 1124 -18.16 -29.52 77.16
C TYR A 1124 -18.88 -28.62 78.18
N GLN A 1125 -20.03 -29.05 78.72
CA GLN A 1125 -20.78 -28.35 79.77
C GLN A 1125 -19.95 -28.25 81.08
N GLY A 1126 -19.09 -27.23 81.19
CA GLY A 1126 -18.26 -27.02 82.38
C GLY A 1126 -17.46 -25.73 82.32
N VAL A 1127 -17.59 -24.94 83.39
CA VAL A 1127 -17.03 -23.61 83.70
C VAL A 1127 -15.62 -23.34 83.14
N ARG A 1128 -15.52 -22.88 81.89
CA ARG A 1128 -14.36 -22.14 81.36
C ARG A 1128 -14.85 -20.85 80.71
N PRO A 1129 -14.05 -19.76 80.73
CA PRO A 1129 -14.38 -18.57 79.95
C PRO A 1129 -14.52 -18.99 78.48
N GLY A 1130 -15.69 -18.71 77.90
CA GLY A 1130 -16.02 -19.18 76.56
C GLY A 1130 -15.03 -18.63 75.51
N HIS A 1131 -14.77 -19.43 74.47
CA HIS A 1131 -13.92 -19.01 73.37
C HIS A 1131 -14.79 -18.39 72.27
N LEU A 1132 -14.32 -17.33 71.60
CA LEU A 1132 -15.04 -16.73 70.47
C LEU A 1132 -14.56 -17.36 69.16
N ALA A 1133 -15.34 -18.28 68.60
CA ALA A 1133 -14.98 -18.92 67.33
C ALA A 1133 -16.22 -19.31 66.54
N PHE A 1134 -16.02 -19.78 65.31
CA PHE A 1134 -17.04 -20.52 64.59
C PHE A 1134 -17.37 -21.81 65.34
N GLY A 1135 -18.66 -22.13 65.51
CA GLY A 1135 -19.13 -23.36 66.13
C GLY A 1135 -20.41 -23.88 65.51
N VAL A 1136 -20.72 -25.14 65.84
CA VAL A 1136 -21.98 -25.82 65.48
C VAL A 1136 -23.01 -25.71 66.61
N VAL A 1137 -24.26 -26.10 66.34
CA VAL A 1137 -25.38 -25.95 67.27
C VAL A 1137 -25.09 -26.55 68.64
N GLU A 1138 -24.34 -27.65 68.69
CA GLU A 1138 -24.00 -28.37 69.92
C GLU A 1138 -22.96 -27.66 70.81
N GLN A 1139 -22.18 -26.73 70.24
CA GLN A 1139 -21.10 -26.01 70.95
C GLN A 1139 -21.47 -24.58 71.30
N TYR A 1140 -22.54 -24.04 70.68
CA TYR A 1140 -22.89 -22.63 70.75
C TYR A 1140 -23.68 -22.29 72.02
N LEU A 1141 -23.13 -21.42 72.87
CA LEU A 1141 -23.77 -20.97 74.11
C LEU A 1141 -24.58 -19.67 73.96
N GLY A 1142 -24.31 -18.86 72.95
CA GLY A 1142 -24.95 -17.55 72.80
C GLY A 1142 -24.07 -16.52 72.07
N PRO A 1143 -24.64 -15.35 71.71
CA PRO A 1143 -23.85 -14.24 71.18
C PRO A 1143 -22.90 -13.69 72.27
N PRO A 1144 -21.80 -13.02 71.89
CA PRO A 1144 -20.92 -12.37 72.87
C PRO A 1144 -21.68 -11.30 73.65
N GLN A 1145 -21.38 -11.19 74.95
CA GLN A 1145 -21.95 -10.19 75.83
C GLN A 1145 -21.02 -8.98 75.94
N ASP A 1146 -21.59 -7.79 75.80
CA ASP A 1146 -20.86 -6.54 76.03
C ASP A 1146 -20.26 -6.54 77.44
N THR A 1147 -19.03 -6.03 77.58
CA THR A 1147 -18.25 -5.95 78.83
C THR A 1147 -17.75 -7.28 79.42
N HIS A 1148 -17.99 -8.42 78.75
CA HIS A 1148 -17.48 -9.73 79.18
C HIS A 1148 -16.07 -10.01 78.64
N TYR A 1149 -15.24 -10.72 79.42
CA TYR A 1149 -13.87 -11.07 79.03
C TYR A 1149 -13.80 -12.47 78.42
N TYR A 1150 -13.25 -12.58 77.21
CA TYR A 1150 -13.06 -13.85 76.50
C TYR A 1150 -11.56 -14.17 76.35
N ALA A 1151 -11.18 -15.45 76.41
CA ALA A 1151 -9.79 -15.92 76.44
C ALA A 1151 -9.41 -16.82 75.23
N GLY A 1152 -8.12 -16.83 74.90
CA GLY A 1152 -7.53 -17.64 73.84
C GLY A 1152 -7.19 -19.04 74.36
N GLU A 1153 -7.08 -20.04 73.49
CA GLU A 1153 -6.94 -21.49 73.78
C GLU A 1153 -5.85 -21.92 74.80
N HIS A 1154 -5.03 -21.00 75.32
CA HIS A 1154 -4.05 -21.27 76.36
C HIS A 1154 -4.42 -20.57 77.67
N HIS A 1155 -5.50 -21.02 78.32
CA HIS A 1155 -5.60 -21.15 79.78
C HIS A 1155 -6.64 -22.21 80.19
#